data_AF-A0A8J7LKE4-F1
#
_entry.id   AF-A0A8J7LKE4-F1
#
_cell.length_a   1.000
_cell.length_b   1.000
_cell.length_c   1.000
_cell.angle_alpha   90.00
_cell.angle_beta   90.00
_cell.angle_gamma   90.00
#
_symmetry.space_group_name_H-M   'P 1'
#
loop_
_entity.id
_entity.type
_entity.pdbx_description
1 polymer ?
#
loop_
_entity_poly.entity_id
_entity_poly.type
_entity_poly.pdbx_seq_one_letter_code
_entity_poly.pdbx_strand_id
1 'polypeptide(L)'
;MISTLGNIHAACTKGMIQVMAPQVALAHFDLLDLAFEASWRGVAASQSGLESLMPEQAHNEDPIVVSFGGLRLYQSSRCALNKMIASLVWTEDYDSIQILRILGAEAQIGSGLSDLKAPLERSFGIEVNPKEISREIAIAADATLFGSERQRLRKAFVTLDKLREIPKVSERGLLTMQPIGPMPKYRKDGQLELPLPPQLAVLYETLAPNERVGLRAAYCCAVASRLFDAADDIAPSCLIEPKTIAKISGRLHQDKGKRTTHIYLTRVIKAVLDHDPLAKHPDAWEELKRAAVRAGYADPLDPLHFLKNRCAGCAPLEITQKQFDEILRDEDLVHNRARLRKAAKLLNMLRAVQDEQLRTVLPAKDLLIPEGKKKPAPKAQCPPPDQWHALMDLAKAIGLQREKIHALGAIRNKAVLCGLTPPDLTHNWACETLAGISAATSRDRFRRGVECLDAIRASTPNSDFLHEADIGPLPDKRRSGNVPLPEHLVGEIKGHAAFRGLSHNATRSILTAITTIFNHTRKKETFKSPLAEIPFGGIVDQVLSETNELPRSWPRISAAARQLEVEVSFHWADDWAELQRQTVAAGVPVKENPVPAVAAVAQTFGLSPRQITNEWAHQYAQTLRPDLRLTWLKRIDRLRRILLQEHLELATGEMCCLPAMAFPAPHPFEVSRNAPNSRHELRKI
;
A
#
# COMPACT_ATOMS: atom_id res chain seq x y z
N MET A 1 51.48 -10.96 32.93
CA MET A 1 50.13 -11.30 33.44
C MET A 1 49.44 -10.01 33.85
N ILE A 2 48.35 -9.65 33.17
CA ILE A 2 47.52 -8.51 33.56
C ILE A 2 46.49 -9.07 34.55
N SER A 3 46.80 -9.00 35.84
CA SER A 3 45.93 -9.55 36.90
C SER A 3 45.09 -8.48 37.58
N THR A 4 45.46 -7.20 37.45
CA THR A 4 44.81 -6.09 38.15
C THR A 4 44.48 -4.93 37.22
N LEU A 5 43.54 -4.07 37.64
CA LEU A 5 43.22 -2.82 36.93
C LEU A 5 44.45 -1.90 36.80
N GLY A 6 45.36 -1.90 37.79
CA GLY A 6 46.62 -1.17 37.70
C GLY A 6 47.50 -1.61 36.53
N ASN A 7 47.50 -2.91 36.20
CA ASN A 7 48.23 -3.44 35.05
C ASN A 7 47.57 -3.02 33.72
N ILE A 8 46.23 -2.92 33.68
CA ILE A 8 45.49 -2.39 32.52
C ILE A 8 45.84 -0.92 32.31
N HIS A 9 45.83 -0.11 33.37
CA HIS A 9 46.22 1.30 33.30
C HIS A 9 47.63 1.46 32.73
N ALA A 10 48.61 0.71 33.24
CA ALA A 10 49.97 0.73 32.70
C ALA A 10 50.05 0.30 31.23
N ALA A 11 49.20 -0.63 30.79
CA ALA A 11 49.08 -1.03 29.39
C ALA A 11 48.48 0.09 28.51
N CYS A 12 47.48 0.82 29.00
CA CYS A 12 46.93 2.01 28.34
C CYS A 12 47.99 3.10 28.17
N THR A 13 48.77 3.39 29.22
CA THR A 13 49.85 4.39 29.16
C THR A 13 50.89 4.06 28.09
N LYS A 14 51.13 2.77 27.85
CA LYS A 14 52.05 2.27 26.81
C LYS A 14 51.40 2.15 25.42
N GLY A 15 50.12 2.50 25.28
CA GLY A 15 49.37 2.38 24.01
C GLY A 15 49.12 0.93 23.58
N MET A 16 49.16 -0.03 24.51
CA MET A 16 48.98 -1.46 24.19
C MET A 16 47.50 -1.86 24.04
N ILE A 17 46.56 -1.02 24.51
CA ILE A 17 45.11 -1.24 24.38
C ILE A 17 44.57 -0.32 23.30
N GLN A 18 43.90 -0.88 22.29
CA GLN A 18 43.33 -0.13 21.16
C GLN A 18 41.79 -0.10 21.14
N VAL A 19 41.13 -0.47 22.23
CA VAL A 19 39.66 -0.52 22.30
C VAL A 19 39.03 0.89 22.26
N MET A 20 39.80 1.91 22.65
CA MET A 20 39.44 3.32 22.57
C MET A 20 40.71 4.17 22.46
N ALA A 21 40.55 5.48 22.19
CA ALA A 21 41.68 6.39 22.17
C ALA A 21 42.39 6.39 23.54
N PRO A 22 43.74 6.31 23.59
CA PRO A 22 44.48 6.22 24.85
C PRO A 22 44.14 7.32 25.85
N GLN A 23 43.90 8.55 25.38
CA GLN A 23 43.52 9.67 26.25
C GLN A 23 42.16 9.44 26.92
N VAL A 24 41.21 8.84 26.20
CA VAL A 24 39.87 8.52 26.74
C VAL A 24 39.97 7.40 27.77
N ALA A 25 40.80 6.37 27.49
CA ALA A 25 41.05 5.30 28.43
C ALA A 25 41.67 5.82 29.74
N LEU A 26 42.70 6.66 29.64
CA LEU A 26 43.36 7.26 30.80
C LEU A 26 42.42 8.17 31.60
N ALA A 27 41.56 8.96 30.94
CA ALA A 27 40.56 9.78 31.62
C ALA A 27 39.59 8.96 32.51
N HIS A 28 39.24 7.74 32.10
CA HIS A 28 38.42 6.86 32.95
C HIS A 28 39.19 6.32 34.17
N PHE A 29 40.51 6.16 34.09
CA PHE A 29 41.35 5.83 35.22
C PHE A 29 41.59 7.04 36.14
N ASP A 30 41.67 8.25 35.60
CA ASP A 30 41.72 9.48 36.39
C ASP A 30 40.44 9.65 37.23
N LEU A 31 39.28 9.30 36.67
CA LEU A 31 38.01 9.25 37.41
C LEU A 31 38.02 8.19 38.52
N LEU A 32 38.69 7.05 38.31
CA LEU A 32 38.88 6.05 39.37
C LEU A 32 39.83 6.57 40.47
N ASP A 33 40.92 7.25 40.10
CA ASP A 33 41.84 7.86 41.07
C ASP A 33 41.12 8.93 41.90
N LEU A 34 40.23 9.72 41.29
CA LEU A 34 39.38 10.69 42.00
C LEU A 34 38.39 10.02 42.96
N ALA A 35 37.74 8.93 42.52
CA ALA A 35 36.69 8.28 43.31
C ALA A 35 37.22 7.36 44.42
N PHE A 36 38.43 6.80 44.27
CA PHE A 36 38.93 5.71 45.11
C PHE A 36 40.36 5.91 45.63
N GLU A 37 40.99 7.05 45.40
CA GLU A 37 42.33 7.40 45.93
C GLU A 37 43.38 6.29 45.67
N ALA A 38 43.45 5.80 44.43
CA ALA A 38 44.33 4.71 43.96
C ALA A 38 44.08 3.29 44.53
N SER A 39 43.11 3.10 45.44
CA SER A 39 42.80 1.76 46.00
C SER A 39 42.31 0.76 44.94
N TRP A 40 41.78 1.24 43.81
CA TRP A 40 41.35 0.42 42.68
C TRP A 40 42.50 -0.32 41.96
N ARG A 41 43.76 0.11 42.10
CA ARG A 41 44.90 -0.44 41.34
C ARG A 41 45.16 -1.92 41.64
N GLY A 42 44.82 -2.37 42.85
CA GLY A 42 44.93 -3.77 43.29
C GLY A 42 43.74 -4.64 42.92
N VAL A 43 42.63 -4.05 42.42
CA VAL A 43 41.42 -4.80 42.08
C VAL A 43 41.70 -5.74 40.92
N ALA A 44 41.25 -6.99 41.06
CA ALA A 44 41.38 -8.01 40.02
C ALA A 44 40.78 -7.51 38.71
N ALA A 45 41.52 -7.65 37.61
CA ALA A 45 41.05 -7.29 36.27
C ALA A 45 40.07 -8.35 35.74
N SER A 46 38.89 -8.42 36.34
CA SER A 46 37.82 -9.36 36.03
C SER A 46 36.47 -8.66 36.17
N GLN A 47 35.42 -9.27 35.63
CA GLN A 47 34.06 -8.73 35.79
C GLN A 47 33.64 -8.69 37.26
N SER A 48 33.92 -9.74 38.03
CA SER A 48 33.63 -9.80 39.46
C SER A 48 34.44 -8.78 40.27
N GLY A 49 35.72 -8.58 39.93
CA GLY A 49 36.54 -7.52 40.52
C GLY A 49 35.99 -6.12 40.23
N LEU A 50 35.57 -5.86 38.98
CA LEU A 50 34.96 -4.58 38.64
C LEU A 50 33.57 -4.43 39.28
N GLU A 51 32.77 -5.49 39.39
CA GLU A 51 31.46 -5.46 40.06
C GLU A 51 31.59 -5.11 41.54
N SER A 52 32.57 -5.72 42.21
CA SER A 52 32.87 -5.40 43.61
C SER A 52 33.32 -3.96 43.80
N LEU A 53 34.00 -3.37 42.82
CA LEU A 53 34.45 -1.98 42.87
C LEU A 53 33.33 -1.00 42.46
N MET A 54 32.56 -1.35 41.43
CA MET A 54 31.56 -0.51 40.78
C MET A 54 30.31 -1.33 40.47
N PRO A 55 29.33 -1.46 41.37
CA PRO A 55 28.11 -2.25 41.13
C PRO A 55 27.34 -1.85 39.86
N GLU A 56 26.74 -2.82 39.15
CA GLU A 56 25.94 -2.55 37.95
C GLU A 56 24.66 -1.77 38.27
N GLN A 57 24.02 -2.12 39.38
CA GLN A 57 22.80 -1.48 39.88
C GLN A 57 23.17 -0.37 40.88
N ALA A 58 23.62 0.77 40.36
CA ALA A 58 23.89 1.96 41.17
C ALA A 58 22.78 3.02 40.97
N HIS A 59 22.45 3.72 42.05
CA HIS A 59 21.48 4.81 42.10
C HIS A 59 22.18 6.18 42.12
N ASN A 60 21.47 7.24 41.74
CA ASN A 60 22.02 8.60 41.70
C ASN A 60 22.56 9.09 43.06
N GLU A 61 22.01 8.57 44.16
CA GLU A 61 22.34 8.98 45.53
C GLU A 61 23.53 8.20 46.12
N ASP A 62 24.00 7.15 45.44
CA ASP A 62 25.09 6.33 45.94
C ASP A 62 26.38 7.17 46.01
N PRO A 63 27.14 7.14 47.12
CA PRO A 63 28.35 7.97 47.28
C PRO A 63 29.34 7.82 46.12
N ILE A 64 29.52 6.59 45.62
CA ILE A 64 30.36 6.29 44.46
C ILE A 64 29.89 7.01 43.20
N VAL A 65 28.58 7.09 42.96
CA VAL A 65 28.01 7.75 41.78
C VAL A 65 28.21 9.26 41.87
N VAL A 66 28.09 9.84 43.08
CA VAL A 66 28.37 11.24 43.36
C VAL A 66 29.85 11.57 43.08
N SER A 67 30.78 10.70 43.49
CA SER A 67 32.22 10.88 43.23
C SER A 67 32.57 10.88 41.74
N PHE A 68 31.80 10.20 40.90
CA PHE A 68 31.94 10.23 39.44
C PHE A 68 31.28 11.45 38.77
N GLY A 69 30.61 12.31 39.53
CA GLY A 69 29.85 13.46 39.00
C GLY A 69 28.48 13.06 38.42
N GLY A 70 27.93 11.91 38.82
CA GLY A 70 26.58 11.47 38.48
C GLY A 70 26.51 10.15 37.70
N LEU A 71 25.30 9.58 37.62
CA LEU A 71 25.07 8.21 37.12
C LEU A 71 25.51 7.99 35.68
N ARG A 72 25.40 9.00 34.82
CA ARG A 72 25.82 8.90 33.42
C ARG A 72 27.33 8.70 33.28
N LEU A 73 28.13 9.49 34.01
CA LEU A 73 29.60 9.37 34.01
C LEU A 73 30.04 8.06 34.64
N TYR A 74 29.42 7.68 35.76
CA TYR A 74 29.61 6.38 36.40
C TYR A 74 29.40 5.21 35.42
N GLN A 75 28.23 5.15 34.77
CA GLN A 75 27.90 4.08 33.82
C GLN A 75 28.83 4.09 32.60
N SER A 76 29.19 5.28 32.11
CA SER A 76 30.13 5.42 30.99
C SER A 76 31.52 4.88 31.36
N SER A 77 32.03 5.24 32.54
CA SER A 77 33.33 4.76 33.03
C SER A 77 33.33 3.27 33.31
N ARG A 78 32.30 2.74 33.97
CA ARG A 78 32.13 1.30 34.17
C ARG A 78 32.11 0.55 32.84
N CYS A 79 31.37 1.05 31.85
CA CYS A 79 31.33 0.46 30.51
C CYS A 79 32.70 0.49 29.81
N ALA A 80 33.43 1.60 29.92
CA ALA A 80 34.77 1.73 29.35
C ALA A 80 35.77 0.78 30.01
N LEU A 81 35.76 0.69 31.34
CA LEU A 81 36.60 -0.24 32.11
C LEU A 81 36.29 -1.69 31.75
N ASN A 82 35.02 -2.07 31.69
CA ASN A 82 34.62 -3.41 31.25
C ASN A 82 35.16 -3.74 29.84
N LYS A 83 35.12 -2.79 28.90
CA LYS A 83 35.70 -2.99 27.56
C LYS A 83 37.21 -3.19 27.60
N MET A 84 37.93 -2.43 28.43
CA MET A 84 39.37 -2.56 28.60
C MET A 84 39.74 -3.90 29.25
N ILE A 85 39.04 -4.31 30.31
CA ILE A 85 39.24 -5.60 30.96
C ILE A 85 39.01 -6.73 29.96
N ALA A 86 37.85 -6.77 29.30
CA ALA A 86 37.53 -7.85 28.36
C ALA A 86 38.46 -7.91 27.13
N SER A 87 39.14 -6.81 26.77
CA SER A 87 40.16 -6.86 25.71
C SER A 87 41.46 -7.57 26.14
N LEU A 88 41.80 -7.49 27.42
CA LEU A 88 43.10 -7.94 27.94
C LEU A 88 43.03 -9.19 28.80
N VAL A 89 42.01 -9.32 29.62
CA VAL A 89 41.86 -10.38 30.61
C VAL A 89 40.62 -11.19 30.24
N TRP A 90 40.89 -12.39 29.76
CA TRP A 90 39.89 -13.34 29.34
C TRP A 90 39.57 -14.22 30.54
N THR A 91 38.35 -14.10 31.06
CA THR A 91 37.80 -15.03 32.06
C THR A 91 36.56 -15.68 31.45
N GLU A 92 36.31 -16.94 31.82
CA GLU A 92 35.12 -17.70 31.35
C GLU A 92 33.80 -17.01 31.74
N ASP A 93 33.84 -16.11 32.73
CA ASP A 93 32.68 -15.38 33.27
C ASP A 93 32.12 -14.27 32.35
N TYR A 94 32.81 -13.91 31.26
CA TYR A 94 32.37 -12.80 30.39
C TYR A 94 31.29 -13.23 29.38
N ASP A 95 30.28 -12.37 29.21
CA ASP A 95 29.27 -12.48 28.14
C ASP A 95 29.96 -12.57 26.77
N SER A 96 29.84 -13.73 26.12
CA SER A 96 30.45 -14.03 24.82
C SER A 96 30.04 -13.02 23.74
N ILE A 97 28.80 -12.49 23.79
CA ILE A 97 28.36 -11.46 22.85
C ILE A 97 29.14 -10.16 23.07
N GLN A 98 29.42 -9.81 24.32
CA GLN A 98 30.15 -8.60 24.64
C GLN A 98 31.62 -8.69 24.19
N ILE A 99 32.29 -9.84 24.36
CA ILE A 99 33.66 -10.00 23.85
C ILE A 99 33.67 -9.90 22.31
N LEU A 100 32.67 -10.49 21.64
CA LEU A 100 32.54 -10.42 20.18
C LEU A 100 32.39 -8.97 19.71
N ARG A 101 31.65 -8.13 20.44
CA ARG A 101 31.52 -6.70 20.15
C ARG A 101 32.85 -5.97 20.27
N ILE A 102 33.67 -6.31 21.26
CA ILE A 102 34.99 -5.70 21.47
C ILE A 102 35.94 -6.09 20.35
N LEU A 103 36.06 -7.38 20.06
CA LEU A 103 36.92 -7.87 18.97
C LEU A 103 36.47 -7.34 17.61
N GLY A 104 35.16 -7.26 17.37
CA GLY A 104 34.60 -6.63 16.19
C GLY A 104 34.93 -5.14 16.07
N ALA A 105 34.92 -4.41 17.19
CA ALA A 105 35.26 -2.99 17.20
C ALA A 105 36.75 -2.77 16.92
N GLU A 106 37.64 -3.59 17.50
CA GLU A 106 39.08 -3.61 17.18
C GLU A 106 39.32 -3.87 15.68
N ALA A 107 38.57 -4.82 15.09
CA ALA A 107 38.63 -5.14 13.67
C ALA A 107 37.81 -4.21 12.77
N GLN A 108 37.26 -3.11 13.30
CA GLN A 108 36.47 -2.11 12.56
C GLN A 108 35.25 -2.69 11.82
N ILE A 109 34.60 -3.71 12.37
CA ILE A 109 33.36 -4.31 11.83
C ILE A 109 32.15 -3.40 12.13
N GLY A 110 32.17 -2.15 11.65
CA GLY A 110 31.06 -1.21 11.46
C GLY A 110 29.95 -1.10 12.53
N SER A 111 28.82 -0.50 12.11
CA SER A 111 27.66 -0.18 12.95
C SER A 111 26.79 -1.38 13.37
N GLY A 112 27.09 -2.58 12.88
CA GLY A 112 26.31 -3.80 13.16
C GLY A 112 26.50 -4.37 14.57
N LEU A 113 27.56 -3.99 15.27
CA LEU A 113 27.93 -4.54 16.57
C LEU A 113 27.03 -4.07 17.73
N SER A 114 26.45 -2.86 17.64
CA SER A 114 25.52 -2.37 18.65
C SER A 114 24.20 -3.13 18.64
N ASP A 115 23.78 -3.59 17.47
CA ASP A 115 22.52 -4.31 17.26
C ASP A 115 22.68 -5.84 17.34
N LEU A 116 23.83 -6.37 17.80
CA LEU A 116 24.08 -7.81 17.83
C LEU A 116 23.29 -8.53 18.93
N LYS A 117 23.27 -7.98 20.15
CA LYS A 117 22.75 -8.65 21.36
C LYS A 117 21.23 -8.83 21.33
N ALA A 118 20.49 -7.73 21.20
CA ALA A 118 19.03 -7.75 21.34
C ALA A 118 18.28 -8.70 20.37
N PRO A 119 18.65 -8.82 19.07
CA PRO A 119 18.01 -9.78 18.17
C PRO A 119 18.31 -11.24 18.53
N LEU A 120 19.52 -11.54 19.01
CA LEU A 120 19.89 -12.89 19.43
C LEU A 120 19.14 -13.27 20.71
N GLU A 121 19.16 -12.40 21.72
CA GLU A 121 18.45 -12.65 22.99
C GLU A 121 16.95 -12.86 22.79
N ARG A 122 16.33 -12.07 21.91
CA ARG A 122 14.90 -12.21 21.61
C ARG A 122 14.57 -13.53 20.90
N SER A 123 15.48 -14.02 20.06
CA SER A 123 15.22 -15.21 19.23
C SER A 123 15.59 -16.50 19.93
N PHE A 124 16.54 -16.45 20.87
CA PHE A 124 17.13 -17.64 21.48
C PHE A 124 17.12 -17.64 23.02
N GLY A 125 16.92 -16.49 23.68
CA GLY A 125 17.00 -16.33 25.15
C GLY A 125 18.22 -15.51 25.62
N ILE A 126 18.21 -15.07 26.89
CA ILE A 126 19.26 -14.18 27.47
C ILE A 126 20.62 -14.90 27.60
N GLU A 127 20.61 -16.21 27.84
CA GLU A 127 21.80 -17.01 28.12
C GLU A 127 22.44 -17.65 26.87
N VAL A 128 22.12 -17.14 25.69
CA VAL A 128 22.53 -17.81 24.44
C VAL A 128 23.99 -17.62 24.16
N ASN A 129 24.71 -18.73 24.16
CA ASN A 129 26.08 -18.77 23.68
C ASN A 129 26.09 -18.68 22.14
N PRO A 130 26.69 -17.64 21.53
CA PRO A 130 26.74 -17.49 20.07
C PRO A 130 27.39 -18.67 19.35
N LYS A 131 28.26 -19.43 20.03
CA LYS A 131 28.89 -20.65 19.51
C LYS A 131 27.88 -21.76 19.21
N GLU A 132 26.77 -21.82 19.94
CA GLU A 132 25.75 -22.86 19.78
C GLU A 132 24.81 -22.60 18.61
N ILE A 133 24.85 -21.39 18.02
CA ILE A 133 24.00 -21.01 16.89
C ILE A 133 24.54 -21.63 15.60
N SER A 134 24.09 -22.85 15.31
CA SER A 134 24.31 -23.51 14.02
C SER A 134 23.46 -22.88 12.91
N ARG A 135 23.76 -23.22 11.65
CA ARG A 135 22.97 -22.76 10.49
C ARG A 135 21.52 -23.27 10.58
N GLU A 136 21.32 -24.49 11.05
CA GLU A 136 20.01 -25.12 11.20
C GLU A 136 19.17 -24.39 12.25
N ILE A 137 19.77 -24.07 13.40
CA ILE A 137 19.15 -23.29 14.48
C ILE A 137 18.82 -21.87 14.00
N ALA A 138 19.73 -21.24 13.26
CA ALA A 138 19.51 -19.92 12.66
C ALA A 138 18.34 -19.92 11.66
N ILE A 139 18.24 -20.93 10.79
CA ILE A 139 17.14 -21.07 9.82
C ILE A 139 15.81 -21.29 10.55
N ALA A 140 15.79 -22.13 11.59
CA ALA A 140 14.60 -22.39 12.37
C ALA A 140 14.08 -21.11 13.08
N ALA A 141 14.98 -20.34 13.69
CA ALA A 141 14.62 -19.07 14.32
C ALA A 141 14.17 -18.01 13.30
N ASP A 142 14.84 -17.92 12.15
CA ASP A 142 14.47 -16.96 11.10
C ASP A 142 13.08 -17.26 10.50
N ALA A 143 12.69 -18.54 10.45
CA ALA A 143 11.39 -18.99 9.96
C ALA A 143 10.20 -18.51 10.84
N THR A 144 10.41 -18.36 12.16
CA THR A 144 9.34 -17.95 13.10
C THR A 144 9.13 -16.43 13.14
N LEU A 145 10.11 -15.64 12.70
CA LEU A 145 10.06 -14.19 12.72
C LEU A 145 9.46 -13.59 11.44
N PHE A 146 9.02 -12.33 11.49
CA PHE A 146 8.55 -11.59 10.30
C PHE A 146 8.99 -10.12 10.33
N GLY A 147 8.89 -9.45 9.18
CA GLY A 147 9.12 -8.01 9.06
C GLY A 147 10.48 -7.53 9.56
N SER A 148 10.47 -6.50 10.41
CA SER A 148 11.68 -5.85 10.92
C SER A 148 12.48 -6.71 11.88
N GLU A 149 11.84 -7.60 12.64
CA GLU A 149 12.51 -8.49 13.59
C GLU A 149 13.36 -9.53 12.86
N ARG A 150 12.78 -10.18 11.84
CA ARG A 150 13.52 -11.08 10.93
C ARG A 150 14.72 -10.37 10.31
N GLN A 151 14.54 -9.14 9.83
CA GLN A 151 15.63 -8.38 9.24
C GLN A 151 16.76 -8.05 10.23
N ARG A 152 16.43 -7.74 11.49
CA ARG A 152 17.42 -7.50 12.55
C ARG A 152 18.18 -8.78 12.90
N LEU A 153 17.50 -9.91 13.04
CA LEU A 153 18.14 -11.21 13.29
C LEU A 153 19.10 -11.58 12.16
N ARG A 154 18.68 -11.41 10.89
CA ARG A 154 19.56 -11.64 9.73
C ARG A 154 20.80 -10.77 9.73
N LYS A 155 20.67 -9.49 10.09
CA LYS A 155 21.82 -8.59 10.24
C LYS A 155 22.76 -9.08 11.33
N ALA A 156 22.22 -9.56 12.46
CA ALA A 156 23.02 -10.16 13.52
C ALA A 156 23.79 -11.39 13.01
N PHE A 157 23.17 -12.29 12.25
CA PHE A 157 23.88 -13.44 11.64
C PHE A 157 24.99 -13.03 10.67
N VAL A 158 24.74 -12.03 9.81
CA VAL A 158 25.80 -11.49 8.93
C VAL A 158 26.94 -10.89 9.75
N THR A 159 26.64 -10.21 10.86
CA THR A 159 27.67 -9.69 11.77
C THR A 159 28.46 -10.83 12.42
N LEU A 160 27.80 -11.92 12.84
CA LEU A 160 28.48 -13.11 13.36
C LEU A 160 29.40 -13.75 12.32
N ASP A 161 28.95 -13.87 11.06
CA ASP A 161 29.79 -14.38 9.97
C ASP A 161 31.03 -13.51 9.74
N LYS A 162 30.91 -12.19 9.77
CA LYS A 162 32.08 -11.28 9.70
C LYS A 162 33.00 -11.41 10.91
N LEU A 163 32.43 -11.58 12.10
CA LEU A 163 33.21 -11.77 13.33
C LEU A 163 34.02 -13.08 13.29
N ARG A 164 33.52 -14.12 12.63
CA ARG A 164 34.27 -15.39 12.41
C ARG A 164 35.55 -15.19 11.62
N GLU A 165 35.62 -14.18 10.75
CA GLU A 165 36.81 -13.87 9.95
C GLU A 165 37.97 -13.29 10.78
N ILE A 166 37.71 -12.87 12.03
CA ILE A 166 38.74 -12.36 12.93
C ILE A 166 39.53 -13.53 13.54
N PRO A 167 40.87 -13.62 13.36
CA PRO A 167 41.67 -14.72 13.90
C PRO A 167 41.49 -14.93 15.40
N LYS A 168 41.49 -13.85 16.19
CA LYS A 168 41.23 -13.88 17.64
C LYS A 168 39.90 -14.51 18.03
N VAL A 169 38.85 -14.39 17.20
CA VAL A 169 37.54 -15.02 17.46
C VAL A 169 37.63 -16.53 17.25
N SER A 170 38.35 -16.97 16.20
CA SER A 170 38.54 -18.37 15.86
C SER A 170 39.45 -19.12 16.83
N GLU A 171 40.61 -18.53 17.18
CA GLU A 171 41.58 -19.07 18.14
C GLU A 171 40.96 -19.29 19.51
N ARG A 172 39.99 -18.46 19.87
CA ARG A 172 39.29 -18.51 21.16
C ARG A 172 38.02 -19.37 21.15
N GLY A 173 37.64 -19.90 19.99
CA GLY A 173 36.48 -20.77 19.87
C GLY A 173 35.15 -20.13 20.28
N LEU A 174 35.02 -18.80 20.14
CA LEU A 174 33.81 -18.03 20.50
C LEU A 174 32.66 -18.25 19.52
N LEU A 175 32.99 -18.60 18.28
CA LEU A 175 32.03 -18.96 17.24
C LEU A 175 32.49 -20.26 16.58
N THR A 176 31.54 -21.01 16.03
CA THR A 176 31.83 -22.17 15.18
C THR A 176 32.56 -21.74 13.90
N MET A 177 33.45 -22.60 13.40
CA MET A 177 34.18 -22.35 12.14
C MET A 177 33.26 -22.30 10.92
N GLN A 178 32.10 -22.98 10.97
CA GLN A 178 31.13 -22.95 9.89
C GLN A 178 30.33 -21.66 9.92
N PRO A 179 30.31 -20.86 8.83
CA PRO A 179 29.48 -19.68 8.76
C PRO A 179 28.00 -20.06 8.75
N ILE A 180 27.16 -19.19 9.32
CA ILE A 180 25.71 -19.32 9.24
C ILE A 180 25.27 -19.17 7.79
N GLY A 181 25.85 -18.24 7.04
CA GLY A 181 25.62 -18.05 5.61
C GLY A 181 24.29 -17.36 5.26
N PRO A 182 23.95 -17.24 3.96
CA PRO A 182 22.75 -16.56 3.53
C PRO A 182 21.49 -17.27 4.05
N MET A 183 20.58 -16.50 4.65
CA MET A 183 19.27 -16.99 5.09
C MET A 183 18.34 -17.23 3.90
N PRO A 184 17.42 -18.21 4.01
CA PRO A 184 16.41 -18.43 2.98
C PRO A 184 15.61 -17.16 2.72
N LYS A 185 15.15 -16.94 1.49
CA LYS A 185 14.26 -15.81 1.21
C LYS A 185 12.84 -16.19 1.59
N TYR A 186 12.06 -15.22 2.05
CA TYR A 186 10.65 -15.42 2.36
C TYR A 186 9.84 -14.31 1.73
N ARG A 187 8.61 -14.64 1.38
CA ARG A 187 7.61 -13.70 0.88
C ARG A 187 7.08 -12.83 2.02
N LYS A 188 6.35 -11.77 1.63
CA LYS A 188 5.68 -10.86 2.59
C LYS A 188 4.66 -11.56 3.49
N ASP A 189 4.10 -12.68 3.05
CA ASP A 189 3.17 -13.52 3.81
C ASP A 189 3.90 -14.54 4.71
N GLY A 190 5.23 -14.45 4.84
CA GLY A 190 6.02 -15.31 5.71
C GLY A 190 6.37 -16.68 5.12
N GLN A 191 5.86 -17.03 3.93
CA GLN A 191 6.19 -18.30 3.29
C GLN A 191 7.59 -18.31 2.67
N LEU A 192 8.25 -19.46 2.71
CA LEU A 192 9.56 -19.69 2.10
C LEU A 192 9.49 -19.41 0.59
N GLU A 193 10.41 -18.57 0.10
CA GLU A 193 10.58 -18.33 -1.32
C GLU A 193 11.41 -19.46 -1.92
N LEU A 194 10.70 -20.46 -2.44
CA LEU A 194 11.32 -21.59 -3.13
C LEU A 194 12.00 -21.11 -4.43
N PRO A 195 13.23 -21.58 -4.73
CA PRO A 195 13.82 -21.38 -6.05
C PRO A 195 12.95 -22.09 -7.09
N LEU A 196 12.85 -21.50 -8.30
CA LEU A 196 12.18 -22.18 -9.41
C LEU A 196 13.11 -23.26 -9.95
N PRO A 197 12.60 -24.46 -10.27
CA PRO A 197 13.35 -25.49 -10.96
C PRO A 197 13.85 -24.99 -12.32
N PRO A 198 14.95 -25.54 -12.86
CA PRO A 198 15.59 -25.06 -14.10
C PRO A 198 14.62 -24.78 -15.25
N GLN A 199 13.72 -25.70 -15.58
CA GLN A 199 12.77 -25.52 -16.69
C GLN A 199 11.77 -24.39 -16.43
N LEU A 200 11.28 -24.27 -15.19
CA LEU A 200 10.41 -23.15 -14.81
C LEU A 200 11.17 -21.82 -14.73
N ALA A 201 12.47 -21.83 -14.40
CA ALA A 201 13.30 -20.65 -14.39
C ALA A 201 13.53 -20.11 -15.81
N VAL A 202 13.76 -20.98 -16.79
CA VAL A 202 13.84 -20.61 -18.21
C VAL A 202 12.55 -19.95 -18.67
N LEU A 203 11.39 -20.56 -18.39
CA LEU A 203 10.10 -19.95 -18.69
C LEU A 203 9.94 -18.61 -17.97
N TYR A 204 10.27 -18.54 -16.69
CA TYR A 204 10.12 -17.33 -15.87
C TYR A 204 10.84 -16.12 -16.50
N GLU A 205 12.03 -16.31 -17.06
CA GLU A 205 12.77 -15.21 -17.69
C GLU A 205 12.12 -14.68 -18.98
N THR A 206 11.36 -15.50 -19.70
CA THR A 206 10.65 -15.04 -20.91
C THR A 206 9.32 -14.33 -20.61
N LEU A 207 8.81 -14.42 -19.38
CA LEU A 207 7.49 -13.92 -19.01
C LEU A 207 7.48 -12.44 -18.62
N ALA A 208 6.32 -11.78 -18.82
CA ALA A 208 6.10 -10.43 -18.32
C ALA A 208 6.06 -10.41 -16.78
N PRO A 209 6.33 -9.27 -16.11
CA PRO A 209 6.39 -9.19 -14.64
C PRO A 209 5.14 -9.72 -13.92
N ASN A 210 3.97 -9.52 -14.53
CA ASN A 210 2.68 -9.96 -13.99
C ASN A 210 2.43 -11.47 -14.11
N GLU A 211 3.05 -12.13 -15.07
CA GLU A 211 2.97 -13.58 -15.31
C GLU A 211 3.99 -14.31 -14.45
N ARG A 212 5.19 -13.73 -14.28
CA ARG A 212 6.23 -14.17 -13.33
C ARG A 212 5.69 -14.37 -11.91
N VAL A 213 4.92 -13.38 -11.42
CA VAL A 213 4.25 -13.47 -10.10
C VAL A 213 3.27 -14.64 -10.06
N GLY A 214 2.48 -14.84 -11.11
CA GLY A 214 1.54 -15.95 -11.22
C GLY A 214 2.23 -17.31 -11.22
N LEU A 215 3.28 -17.47 -12.04
CA LEU A 215 4.04 -18.72 -12.17
C LEU A 215 4.67 -19.12 -10.85
N ARG A 216 5.36 -18.18 -10.20
CA ARG A 216 6.00 -18.40 -8.90
C ARG A 216 4.98 -18.70 -7.81
N ALA A 217 3.80 -18.05 -7.83
CA ALA A 217 2.73 -18.36 -6.88
C ALA A 217 2.17 -19.78 -7.11
N ALA A 218 1.89 -20.15 -8.37
CA ALA A 218 1.37 -21.47 -8.72
C ALA A 218 2.35 -22.59 -8.32
N TYR A 219 3.64 -22.44 -8.64
CA TYR A 219 4.68 -23.41 -8.25
C TYR A 219 4.75 -23.61 -6.73
N CYS A 220 4.84 -22.52 -5.95
CA CYS A 220 4.89 -22.67 -4.50
C CYS A 220 3.63 -23.28 -3.90
N CYS A 221 2.44 -22.97 -4.44
CA CYS A 221 1.22 -23.66 -4.04
C CYS A 221 1.23 -25.15 -4.40
N ALA A 222 1.85 -25.52 -5.53
CA ALA A 222 1.98 -26.91 -5.94
C ALA A 222 2.89 -27.71 -4.98
N VAL A 223 4.06 -27.16 -4.63
CA VAL A 223 4.97 -27.76 -3.65
C VAL A 223 4.32 -27.81 -2.26
N ALA A 224 3.68 -26.73 -1.81
CA ALA A 224 2.98 -26.70 -0.52
C ALA A 224 1.80 -27.71 -0.45
N SER A 225 1.20 -28.03 -1.60
CA SER A 225 0.16 -29.05 -1.73
C SER A 225 0.71 -30.46 -1.96
N ARG A 226 2.04 -30.65 -1.84
CA ARG A 226 2.76 -31.91 -2.06
C ARG A 226 2.48 -32.53 -3.43
N LEU A 227 2.32 -31.70 -4.46
CA LEU A 227 2.18 -32.17 -5.85
C LEU A 227 3.53 -32.47 -6.48
N PHE A 228 4.56 -31.74 -6.05
CA PHE A 228 5.94 -31.86 -6.52
C PHE A 228 6.87 -31.69 -5.32
N ASP A 229 8.03 -32.33 -5.36
CA ASP A 229 9.12 -31.99 -4.45
C ASP A 229 9.77 -30.67 -4.89
N ALA A 230 10.32 -29.91 -3.94
CA ALA A 230 11.06 -28.69 -4.27
C ALA A 230 12.36 -28.97 -5.04
N ALA A 231 12.87 -30.20 -4.96
CA ALA A 231 14.06 -30.66 -5.67
C ALA A 231 13.80 -31.09 -7.12
N ASP A 232 12.55 -31.33 -7.51
CA ASP A 232 12.21 -31.86 -8.82
C ASP A 232 12.31 -30.79 -9.93
N ASP A 233 12.96 -31.12 -11.06
CA ASP A 233 12.92 -30.30 -12.28
C ASP A 233 11.64 -30.55 -13.07
N ILE A 234 10.55 -29.90 -12.65
CA ILE A 234 9.24 -30.07 -13.28
C ILE A 234 9.13 -29.29 -14.60
N ALA A 235 8.59 -29.95 -15.61
CA ALA A 235 8.24 -29.30 -16.87
C ALA A 235 7.09 -28.29 -16.67
N PRO A 236 7.06 -27.17 -17.40
CA PRO A 236 5.97 -26.18 -17.29
C PRO A 236 4.57 -26.76 -17.54
N SER A 237 4.44 -27.74 -18.43
CA SER A 237 3.19 -28.42 -18.76
C SER A 237 2.57 -29.14 -17.55
N CYS A 238 3.38 -29.68 -16.64
CA CYS A 238 2.90 -30.35 -15.42
C CYS A 238 2.10 -29.40 -14.49
N LEU A 239 2.41 -28.09 -14.50
CA LEU A 239 1.68 -27.08 -13.71
C LEU A 239 0.26 -26.83 -14.23
N ILE A 240 0.01 -27.11 -15.51
CA ILE A 240 -1.27 -26.82 -16.17
C ILE A 240 -2.13 -28.07 -16.39
N GLU A 241 -1.69 -29.23 -15.90
CA GLU A 241 -2.53 -30.42 -15.89
C GLU A 241 -3.83 -30.17 -15.10
N PRO A 242 -5.00 -30.64 -15.58
CA PRO A 242 -6.29 -30.35 -14.93
C PRO A 242 -6.34 -30.70 -13.45
N LYS A 243 -5.77 -31.86 -13.07
CA LYS A 243 -5.71 -32.32 -11.68
C LYS A 243 -4.81 -31.42 -10.82
N THR A 244 -3.70 -30.96 -11.38
CA THR A 244 -2.74 -30.06 -10.72
C THR A 244 -3.36 -28.67 -10.55
N ILE A 245 -3.96 -28.10 -11.61
CA ILE A 245 -4.67 -26.80 -11.56
C ILE A 245 -5.75 -26.81 -10.49
N ALA A 246 -6.56 -27.87 -10.40
CA ALA A 246 -7.65 -27.93 -9.42
C ALA A 246 -7.12 -27.80 -7.98
N LYS A 247 -6.03 -28.50 -7.65
CA LYS A 247 -5.40 -28.45 -6.33
C LYS A 247 -4.69 -27.13 -6.06
N ILE A 248 -3.94 -26.61 -7.04
CA ILE A 248 -3.31 -25.28 -6.94
C ILE A 248 -4.38 -24.20 -6.73
N SER A 249 -5.49 -24.25 -7.49
CA SER A 249 -6.60 -23.30 -7.39
C SER A 249 -7.22 -23.29 -6.00
N GLY A 250 -7.48 -24.47 -5.43
CA GLY A 250 -8.00 -24.60 -4.07
C GLY A 250 -7.11 -23.89 -3.04
N ARG A 251 -5.80 -24.13 -3.08
CA ARG A 251 -4.86 -23.52 -2.14
C ARG A 251 -4.66 -22.02 -2.38
N LEU A 252 -4.47 -21.62 -3.64
CA LEU A 252 -4.26 -20.22 -3.99
C LEU A 252 -5.49 -19.37 -3.67
N HIS A 253 -6.70 -19.94 -3.76
CA HIS A 253 -7.94 -19.29 -3.32
C HIS A 253 -7.89 -18.99 -1.83
N GLN A 254 -7.51 -19.97 -0.99
CA GLN A 254 -7.37 -19.77 0.46
C GLN A 254 -6.38 -18.63 0.77
N ASP A 255 -5.27 -18.57 0.03
CA ASP A 255 -4.19 -17.61 0.30
C ASP A 255 -4.43 -16.20 -0.28
N LYS A 256 -5.07 -16.08 -1.45
CA LYS A 256 -5.14 -14.81 -2.23
C LYS A 256 -6.56 -14.41 -2.66
N GLY A 257 -7.57 -15.23 -2.40
CA GLY A 257 -8.95 -15.05 -2.80
C GLY A 257 -9.26 -15.47 -4.24
N LYS A 258 -10.56 -15.68 -4.53
CA LYS A 258 -11.07 -16.23 -5.79
C LYS A 258 -10.61 -15.47 -7.04
N ARG A 259 -10.70 -14.12 -7.01
CA ARG A 259 -10.39 -13.28 -8.17
C ARG A 259 -8.90 -13.33 -8.52
N THR A 260 -8.02 -13.17 -7.53
CA THR A 260 -6.57 -13.21 -7.73
C THR A 260 -6.12 -14.57 -8.23
N THR A 261 -6.67 -15.63 -7.65
CA THR A 261 -6.44 -17.02 -8.07
C THR A 261 -6.75 -17.21 -9.55
N HIS A 262 -7.93 -16.78 -9.98
CA HIS A 262 -8.33 -16.86 -11.37
C HIS A 262 -7.37 -16.08 -12.29
N ILE A 263 -6.98 -14.86 -11.91
CA ILE A 263 -6.04 -14.05 -12.70
C ILE A 263 -4.67 -14.73 -12.81
N TYR A 264 -4.15 -15.28 -11.72
CA TYR A 264 -2.83 -15.90 -11.69
C TYR A 264 -2.82 -17.17 -12.52
N LEU A 265 -3.79 -18.07 -12.32
CA LEU A 265 -3.86 -19.32 -13.07
C LEU A 265 -4.11 -19.08 -14.56
N THR A 266 -5.00 -18.16 -14.94
CA THR A 266 -5.21 -17.83 -16.37
C THR A 266 -3.93 -17.33 -17.03
N ARG A 267 -3.14 -16.52 -16.33
CA ARG A 267 -1.84 -16.04 -16.82
C ARG A 267 -0.81 -17.17 -16.95
N VAL A 268 -0.72 -18.06 -15.96
CA VAL A 268 0.19 -19.21 -15.99
C VAL A 268 -0.17 -20.16 -17.11
N ILE A 269 -1.45 -20.51 -17.25
CA ILE A 269 -1.95 -21.39 -18.32
C ILE A 269 -1.57 -20.81 -19.67
N LYS A 270 -1.87 -19.51 -19.89
CA LYS A 270 -1.50 -18.83 -21.14
C LYS A 270 0.01 -18.87 -21.38
N ALA A 271 0.80 -18.47 -20.38
CA ALA A 271 2.26 -18.43 -20.45
C ALA A 271 2.88 -19.78 -20.81
N VAL A 272 2.41 -20.87 -20.19
CA VAL A 272 2.88 -22.23 -20.47
C VAL A 272 2.50 -22.66 -21.88
N LEU A 273 1.25 -22.43 -22.31
CA LEU A 273 0.77 -22.79 -23.65
C LEU A 273 1.42 -21.98 -24.78
N ASP A 274 1.83 -20.74 -24.50
CA ASP A 274 2.57 -19.91 -25.44
C ASP A 274 4.04 -20.36 -25.58
N HIS A 275 4.64 -20.88 -24.49
CA HIS A 275 6.03 -21.35 -24.48
C HIS A 275 6.19 -22.78 -25.01
N ASP A 276 5.23 -23.66 -24.71
CA ASP A 276 5.17 -25.03 -25.21
C ASP A 276 3.89 -25.22 -26.05
N PRO A 277 3.96 -24.96 -27.36
CA PRO A 277 2.83 -25.17 -28.25
C PRO A 277 2.41 -26.63 -28.36
N LEU A 278 3.29 -27.59 -28.04
CA LEU A 278 2.95 -29.03 -28.03
C LEU A 278 2.13 -29.39 -26.78
N ALA A 279 2.25 -28.61 -25.70
CA ALA A 279 1.32 -28.66 -24.56
C ALA A 279 -0.08 -28.11 -24.91
N LYS A 280 -0.30 -27.50 -26.08
CA LYS A 280 -1.64 -27.29 -26.62
C LYS A 280 -2.19 -28.63 -27.10
N HIS A 281 -2.66 -29.46 -26.17
CA HIS A 281 -3.81 -30.28 -26.51
C HIS A 281 -4.88 -29.33 -27.05
N PRO A 282 -5.41 -29.54 -28.26
CA PRO A 282 -6.46 -28.68 -28.78
C PRO A 282 -7.60 -28.72 -27.78
N ASP A 283 -7.81 -27.61 -27.08
CA ASP A 283 -8.93 -27.44 -26.18
C ASP A 283 -10.19 -27.81 -26.98
N ALA A 284 -10.93 -28.81 -26.50
CA ALA A 284 -12.09 -29.34 -27.22
C ALA A 284 -13.11 -28.23 -27.57
N TRP A 285 -13.11 -27.12 -26.82
CA TRP A 285 -13.90 -25.93 -27.15
C TRP A 285 -13.37 -25.13 -28.35
N GLU A 286 -12.05 -25.03 -28.53
CA GLU A 286 -11.45 -24.41 -29.72
C GLU A 286 -11.53 -25.32 -30.94
N GLU A 287 -11.51 -26.65 -30.74
CA GLU A 287 -11.83 -27.60 -31.80
C GLU A 287 -13.30 -27.46 -32.24
N LEU A 288 -14.23 -27.38 -31.30
CA LEU A 288 -15.65 -27.10 -31.58
C LEU A 288 -15.83 -25.79 -32.36
N LYS A 289 -15.15 -24.70 -31.98
CA LYS A 289 -15.22 -23.43 -32.72
C LYS A 289 -14.69 -23.57 -34.14
N ARG A 290 -13.54 -24.23 -34.33
CA ARG A 290 -12.97 -24.47 -35.66
C ARG A 290 -13.89 -25.32 -36.52
N ALA A 291 -14.47 -26.38 -35.95
CA ALA A 291 -15.45 -27.23 -36.63
C ALA A 291 -16.72 -26.44 -36.99
N ALA A 292 -17.22 -25.58 -36.11
CA ALA A 292 -18.39 -24.72 -36.37
C ALA A 292 -18.16 -23.74 -37.53
N VAL A 293 -16.97 -23.09 -37.55
CA VAL A 293 -16.60 -22.19 -38.65
C VAL A 293 -16.45 -22.95 -39.97
N ARG A 294 -15.83 -24.15 -39.95
CA ARG A 294 -15.74 -25.01 -41.15
C ARG A 294 -17.10 -25.43 -41.68
N ALA A 295 -18.05 -25.69 -40.79
CA ALA A 295 -19.44 -26.01 -41.14
C ALA A 295 -20.27 -24.78 -41.58
N GLY A 296 -19.63 -23.62 -41.83
CA GLY A 296 -20.27 -22.42 -42.36
C GLY A 296 -20.99 -21.56 -41.32
N TYR A 297 -20.77 -21.81 -40.02
CA TYR A 297 -21.42 -21.05 -38.95
C TYR A 297 -20.65 -19.74 -38.69
N ALA A 298 -21.19 -18.61 -39.16
CA ALA A 298 -20.58 -17.29 -39.06
C ALA A 298 -21.01 -16.46 -37.83
N ASP A 299 -22.02 -16.93 -37.09
CA ASP A 299 -22.55 -16.23 -35.92
C ASP A 299 -21.54 -16.11 -34.76
N PRO A 300 -21.68 -15.11 -33.88
CA PRO A 300 -20.81 -14.95 -32.73
C PRO A 300 -20.92 -16.13 -31.75
N LEU A 301 -19.82 -16.88 -31.61
CA LEU A 301 -19.67 -18.03 -30.70
C LEU A 301 -19.42 -17.63 -29.23
N ASP A 302 -19.60 -16.35 -28.89
CA ASP A 302 -19.47 -15.80 -27.52
C ASP A 302 -20.30 -16.54 -26.44
N PRO A 303 -21.52 -17.04 -26.73
CA PRO A 303 -22.27 -17.83 -25.76
C PRO A 303 -21.53 -19.11 -25.35
N LEU A 304 -20.81 -19.78 -26.27
CA LEU A 304 -20.06 -20.99 -25.96
C LEU A 304 -18.90 -20.70 -25.01
N HIS A 305 -18.23 -19.57 -25.16
CA HIS A 305 -17.18 -19.14 -24.22
C HIS A 305 -17.75 -18.92 -22.81
N PHE A 306 -18.98 -18.41 -22.70
CA PHE A 306 -19.64 -18.26 -21.40
C PHE A 306 -19.93 -19.61 -20.74
N LEU A 307 -20.42 -20.58 -21.52
CA LEU A 307 -20.70 -21.95 -21.04
C LEU A 307 -19.41 -22.67 -20.63
N LYS A 308 -18.36 -22.62 -21.46
CA LYS A 308 -17.02 -23.16 -21.16
C LYS A 308 -16.51 -22.77 -19.77
N ASN A 309 -16.62 -21.49 -19.42
CA ASN A 309 -16.15 -20.96 -18.13
C ASN A 309 -16.97 -21.46 -16.93
N ARG A 310 -18.14 -22.08 -17.15
CA ARG A 310 -19.00 -22.66 -16.11
C ARG A 310 -18.92 -24.17 -16.05
N CYS A 311 -18.47 -24.82 -17.11
CA CYS A 311 -18.34 -26.27 -17.21
C CYS A 311 -17.13 -26.87 -16.46
N ALA A 312 -16.43 -26.11 -15.60
CA ALA A 312 -15.34 -26.61 -14.74
C ALA A 312 -14.25 -27.45 -15.46
N GLY A 313 -14.00 -27.19 -16.75
CA GLY A 313 -13.01 -27.92 -17.56
C GLY A 313 -13.57 -29.13 -18.33
N CYS A 314 -14.87 -29.41 -18.23
CA CYS A 314 -15.57 -30.43 -19.01
C CYS A 314 -15.49 -30.11 -20.52
N ALA A 315 -15.18 -31.10 -21.35
CA ALA A 315 -15.20 -30.96 -22.80
C ALA A 315 -16.64 -30.76 -23.29
N PRO A 316 -16.88 -30.09 -24.44
CA PRO A 316 -18.24 -29.91 -24.93
C PRO A 316 -18.96 -31.25 -25.17
N LEU A 317 -18.25 -32.29 -25.61
CA LEU A 317 -18.82 -33.63 -25.83
C LEU A 317 -19.31 -34.31 -24.54
N GLU A 318 -18.72 -33.95 -23.40
CA GLU A 318 -19.00 -34.56 -22.09
C GLU A 318 -20.17 -33.88 -21.36
N ILE A 319 -20.67 -32.74 -21.88
CA ILE A 319 -21.77 -32.01 -21.23
C ILE A 319 -23.05 -32.84 -21.28
N THR A 320 -23.46 -33.32 -20.11
CA THR A 320 -24.74 -34.01 -19.92
C THR A 320 -25.85 -33.02 -19.58
N GLN A 321 -27.11 -33.43 -19.79
CA GLN A 321 -28.27 -32.64 -19.38
C GLN A 321 -28.23 -32.28 -17.88
N LYS A 322 -27.87 -33.26 -17.03
CA LYS A 322 -27.77 -33.09 -15.59
C LYS A 322 -26.78 -31.98 -15.21
N GLN A 323 -25.59 -31.98 -15.81
CA GLN A 323 -24.58 -30.94 -15.56
C GLN A 323 -25.04 -29.56 -16.03
N PHE A 324 -25.70 -29.48 -17.19
CA PHE A 324 -26.24 -28.21 -17.67
C PHE A 324 -27.31 -27.66 -16.73
N ASP A 325 -28.21 -28.52 -16.22
CA ASP A 325 -29.24 -28.13 -15.26
C ASP A 325 -28.67 -27.68 -13.91
N GLU A 326 -27.60 -28.32 -13.42
CA GLU A 326 -26.85 -27.91 -12.24
C GLU A 326 -26.21 -26.52 -12.43
N ILE A 327 -25.49 -26.33 -13.54
CA ILE A 327 -24.87 -25.03 -13.89
C ILE A 327 -25.92 -23.92 -13.98
N LEU A 328 -27.08 -24.21 -14.58
CA LEU A 328 -28.17 -23.24 -14.73
C LEU A 328 -28.83 -22.90 -13.38
N ARG A 329 -28.94 -23.89 -12.48
CA ARG A 329 -29.49 -23.73 -11.13
C ARG A 329 -28.59 -22.87 -10.25
N ASP A 330 -27.28 -23.14 -10.28
CA ASP A 330 -26.26 -22.48 -9.44
C ASP A 330 -25.97 -21.02 -9.85
N GLU A 331 -26.42 -20.59 -11.03
CA GLU A 331 -26.18 -19.23 -11.50
C GLU A 331 -27.26 -18.27 -10.99
N ASP A 332 -26.92 -17.37 -10.06
CA ASP A 332 -27.89 -16.46 -9.42
C ASP A 332 -28.41 -15.35 -10.35
N LEU A 333 -27.61 -14.96 -11.34
CA LEU A 333 -27.89 -13.78 -12.15
C LEU A 333 -28.77 -14.14 -13.36
N VAL A 334 -29.94 -13.50 -13.45
CA VAL A 334 -30.92 -13.71 -14.54
C VAL A 334 -30.30 -13.57 -15.94
N HIS A 335 -29.42 -12.59 -16.13
CA HIS A 335 -28.75 -12.37 -17.42
C HIS A 335 -27.73 -13.48 -17.75
N ASN A 336 -27.06 -14.05 -16.75
CA ASN A 336 -26.15 -15.17 -16.95
C ASN A 336 -26.90 -16.45 -17.30
N ARG A 337 -28.03 -16.72 -16.61
CA ARG A 337 -28.95 -17.81 -17.00
C ARG A 337 -29.41 -17.68 -18.45
N ALA A 338 -29.73 -16.46 -18.91
CA ALA A 338 -30.10 -16.22 -20.30
C ALA A 338 -28.95 -16.52 -21.29
N ARG A 339 -27.70 -16.18 -20.94
CA ARG A 339 -26.52 -16.52 -21.75
C ARG A 339 -26.27 -18.03 -21.81
N LEU A 340 -26.43 -18.75 -20.70
CA LEU A 340 -26.33 -20.21 -20.65
C LEU A 340 -27.36 -20.88 -21.56
N ARG A 341 -28.63 -20.43 -21.51
CA ARG A 341 -29.67 -20.92 -22.42
C ARG A 341 -29.33 -20.64 -23.89
N LYS A 342 -28.79 -19.46 -24.23
CA LYS A 342 -28.32 -19.16 -25.60
C LYS A 342 -27.19 -20.09 -26.03
N ALA A 343 -26.26 -20.40 -25.13
CA ALA A 343 -25.17 -21.32 -25.41
C ALA A 343 -25.66 -22.75 -25.68
N ALA A 344 -26.60 -23.26 -24.87
CA ALA A 344 -27.23 -24.55 -25.12
C ALA A 344 -28.01 -24.59 -26.45
N LYS A 345 -28.73 -23.50 -26.80
CA LYS A 345 -29.39 -23.38 -28.12
C LYS A 345 -28.38 -23.50 -29.25
N LEU A 346 -27.26 -22.80 -29.12
CA LEU A 346 -26.20 -22.82 -30.11
C LEU A 346 -25.57 -24.22 -30.25
N LEU A 347 -25.35 -24.95 -29.15
CA LEU A 347 -24.88 -26.35 -29.21
C LEU A 347 -25.86 -27.26 -29.97
N ASN A 348 -27.17 -27.16 -29.67
CA ASN A 348 -28.20 -27.95 -30.37
C ASN A 348 -28.28 -27.56 -31.85
N MET A 349 -28.15 -26.27 -32.18
CA MET A 349 -28.12 -25.79 -33.57
C MET A 349 -26.92 -26.34 -34.33
N LEU A 350 -25.72 -26.28 -33.75
CA LEU A 350 -24.51 -26.83 -34.36
C LEU A 350 -24.63 -28.35 -34.58
N ARG A 351 -25.29 -29.06 -33.67
CA ARG A 351 -25.56 -30.50 -33.82
C ARG A 351 -26.47 -30.80 -35.01
N ALA A 352 -27.43 -29.93 -35.30
CA ALA A 352 -28.38 -30.10 -36.40
C ALA A 352 -27.74 -29.96 -37.79
N VAL A 353 -26.54 -29.37 -37.90
CA VAL A 353 -25.82 -29.16 -39.18
C VAL A 353 -25.35 -30.48 -39.83
N GLN A 354 -25.43 -31.61 -39.11
CA GLN A 354 -25.06 -32.96 -39.58
C GLN A 354 -23.60 -33.13 -40.08
N ASP A 355 -22.71 -32.19 -39.79
CA ASP A 355 -21.28 -32.30 -40.08
C ASP A 355 -20.61 -33.38 -39.20
N GLU A 356 -19.80 -34.24 -39.80
CA GLU A 356 -19.19 -35.40 -39.14
C GLU A 356 -18.13 -34.99 -38.10
N GLN A 357 -17.38 -33.91 -38.35
CA GLN A 357 -16.39 -33.39 -37.39
C GLN A 357 -17.04 -32.66 -36.22
N LEU A 358 -18.18 -31.98 -36.44
CA LEU A 358 -18.95 -31.39 -35.35
C LEU A 358 -19.51 -32.47 -34.42
N ARG A 359 -19.93 -33.63 -34.96
CA ARG A 359 -20.48 -34.73 -34.16
C ARG A 359 -19.47 -35.33 -33.19
N THR A 360 -18.16 -35.31 -33.49
CA THR A 360 -17.14 -35.87 -32.58
C THR A 360 -16.83 -34.97 -31.39
N VAL A 361 -17.17 -33.67 -31.47
CA VAL A 361 -16.84 -32.67 -30.42
C VAL A 361 -18.07 -32.10 -29.69
N LEU A 362 -19.28 -32.38 -30.17
CA LEU A 362 -20.54 -31.93 -29.56
C LEU A 362 -21.07 -32.94 -28.52
N PRO A 363 -21.92 -32.50 -27.56
CA PRO A 363 -22.60 -33.39 -26.62
C PRO A 363 -23.26 -34.58 -27.32
N ALA A 364 -23.44 -35.72 -26.65
CA ALA A 364 -24.06 -36.90 -27.27
C ALA A 364 -25.58 -36.77 -27.52
N LYS A 365 -26.28 -35.85 -26.86
CA LYS A 365 -27.72 -35.56 -27.05
C LYS A 365 -27.98 -34.06 -27.02
N ASP A 366 -29.11 -33.62 -27.58
CA ASP A 366 -29.56 -32.24 -27.43
C ASP A 366 -29.83 -31.90 -25.97
N LEU A 367 -29.45 -30.68 -25.57
CA LEU A 367 -29.72 -30.15 -24.25
C LEU A 367 -31.16 -29.61 -24.20
N LEU A 368 -31.94 -30.05 -23.21
CA LEU A 368 -33.24 -29.49 -22.89
C LEU A 368 -33.04 -28.11 -22.26
N ILE A 369 -33.70 -27.11 -22.85
CA ILE A 369 -33.51 -25.71 -22.48
C ILE A 369 -34.79 -25.26 -21.78
N PRO A 370 -34.81 -25.17 -20.44
CA PRO A 370 -36.01 -24.77 -19.73
C PRO A 370 -36.40 -23.37 -20.17
N GLU A 371 -37.67 -23.21 -20.57
CA GLU A 371 -38.21 -21.91 -20.93
C GLU A 371 -37.99 -20.96 -19.75
N GLY A 372 -37.17 -19.93 -19.95
CA GLY A 372 -37.10 -18.87 -18.98
C GLY A 372 -38.52 -18.31 -18.86
N LYS A 373 -39.06 -18.20 -17.63
CA LYS A 373 -40.30 -17.46 -17.37
C LYS A 373 -40.14 -16.10 -18.04
N LYS A 374 -40.66 -15.94 -19.26
CA LYS A 374 -40.79 -14.65 -19.89
C LYS A 374 -41.72 -13.93 -18.94
N LYS A 375 -41.19 -13.02 -18.13
CA LYS A 375 -42.02 -11.99 -17.53
C LYS A 375 -42.79 -11.44 -18.72
N PRO A 376 -44.13 -11.57 -18.79
CA PRO A 376 -44.86 -11.04 -19.92
C PRO A 376 -44.41 -9.60 -20.03
N ALA A 377 -43.73 -9.29 -21.14
CA ALA A 377 -43.42 -7.91 -21.41
C ALA A 377 -44.78 -7.20 -21.30
N PRO A 378 -44.92 -6.15 -20.48
CA PRO A 378 -46.15 -5.38 -20.51
C PRO A 378 -46.41 -5.10 -21.98
N LYS A 379 -47.55 -5.59 -22.51
CA LYS A 379 -47.94 -5.35 -23.89
C LYS A 379 -48.27 -3.86 -23.96
N ALA A 380 -47.22 -3.03 -24.00
CA ALA A 380 -47.34 -1.65 -24.38
C ALA A 380 -47.88 -1.68 -25.80
N GLN A 381 -48.95 -0.95 -26.04
CA GLN A 381 -49.32 -0.55 -27.39
C GLN A 381 -48.12 0.23 -27.92
N CYS A 382 -47.26 -0.43 -28.70
CA CYS A 382 -46.08 0.21 -29.25
C CYS A 382 -46.56 1.28 -30.23
N PRO A 383 -46.27 2.58 -29.99
CA PRO A 383 -46.34 3.53 -31.09
C PRO A 383 -45.38 3.09 -32.20
N PRO A 384 -45.64 3.47 -33.46
CA PRO A 384 -44.90 2.96 -34.62
C PRO A 384 -43.38 3.15 -34.42
N PRO A 385 -42.58 2.08 -34.62
CA PRO A 385 -41.15 2.08 -34.34
C PRO A 385 -40.34 3.13 -35.12
N ASP A 386 -40.93 3.78 -36.11
CA ASP A 386 -40.21 4.57 -37.11
C ASP A 386 -39.69 5.92 -36.58
N GLN A 387 -40.43 6.61 -35.70
CA GLN A 387 -40.05 7.95 -35.23
C GLN A 387 -38.79 7.95 -34.33
N TRP A 388 -38.61 6.91 -33.51
CA TRP A 388 -37.43 6.78 -32.65
C TRP A 388 -36.17 6.42 -33.45
N HIS A 389 -36.30 5.69 -34.56
CA HIS A 389 -35.17 5.42 -35.44
C HIS A 389 -34.80 6.69 -36.23
N ALA A 390 -35.79 7.41 -36.75
CA ALA A 390 -35.58 8.70 -37.41
C ALA A 390 -34.83 9.71 -36.51
N LEU A 391 -35.21 9.82 -35.23
CA LEU A 391 -34.50 10.67 -34.27
C LEU A 391 -33.04 10.23 -34.05
N MET A 392 -32.79 8.93 -33.97
CA MET A 392 -31.43 8.40 -33.77
C MET A 392 -30.54 8.61 -35.01
N ASP A 393 -31.12 8.55 -36.20
CA ASP A 393 -30.41 8.83 -37.44
C ASP A 393 -30.16 10.33 -37.62
N LEU A 394 -31.12 11.17 -37.22
CA LEU A 394 -30.93 12.63 -37.13
C LEU A 394 -29.78 12.97 -36.17
N ALA A 395 -29.75 12.35 -34.99
CA ALA A 395 -28.67 12.52 -34.01
C ALA A 395 -27.28 12.17 -34.59
N LYS A 396 -27.20 11.13 -35.43
CA LYS A 396 -25.96 10.78 -36.15
C LYS A 396 -25.62 11.81 -37.23
N ALA A 397 -26.62 12.27 -37.99
CA ALA A 397 -26.44 13.23 -39.08
C ALA A 397 -25.90 14.58 -38.60
N ILE A 398 -26.34 15.05 -37.42
CA ILE A 398 -25.80 16.27 -36.79
C ILE A 398 -24.43 16.06 -36.10
N GLY A 399 -23.85 14.87 -36.19
CA GLY A 399 -22.50 14.58 -35.70
C GLY A 399 -22.40 14.40 -34.18
N LEU A 400 -23.47 14.03 -33.48
CA LEU A 400 -23.38 13.74 -32.05
C LEU A 400 -22.48 12.53 -31.78
N GLN A 401 -21.68 12.63 -30.72
CA GLN A 401 -20.82 11.54 -30.28
C GLN A 401 -21.62 10.29 -29.92
N ARG A 402 -21.02 9.12 -30.16
CA ARG A 402 -21.65 7.79 -29.94
C ARG A 402 -22.16 7.62 -28.51
N GLU A 403 -21.45 8.17 -27.52
CA GLU A 403 -21.84 8.14 -26.10
C GLU A 403 -23.14 8.88 -25.84
N LYS A 404 -23.35 10.04 -26.49
CA LYS A 404 -24.58 10.84 -26.39
C LYS A 404 -25.76 10.15 -27.06
N ILE A 405 -25.52 9.51 -28.20
CA ILE A 405 -26.54 8.70 -28.89
C ILE A 405 -26.94 7.49 -28.04
N HIS A 406 -25.99 6.81 -27.40
CA HIS A 406 -26.29 5.72 -26.45
C HIS A 406 -27.14 6.20 -25.26
N ALA A 407 -26.97 7.44 -24.82
CA ALA A 407 -27.77 8.02 -23.73
C ALA A 407 -29.25 8.22 -24.12
N LEU A 408 -29.54 8.54 -25.40
CA LEU A 408 -30.93 8.60 -25.91
C LEU A 408 -31.66 7.26 -25.78
N GLY A 409 -30.94 6.13 -25.83
CA GLY A 409 -31.52 4.81 -25.60
C GLY A 409 -32.16 4.67 -24.21
N ALA A 410 -31.65 5.38 -23.20
CA ALA A 410 -32.25 5.38 -21.87
C ALA A 410 -33.60 6.11 -21.83
N ILE A 411 -33.76 7.19 -22.61
CA ILE A 411 -35.03 7.91 -22.77
C ILE A 411 -36.01 7.05 -23.56
N ARG A 412 -35.62 6.56 -24.74
CA ARG A 412 -36.45 5.70 -25.60
C ARG A 412 -37.07 4.56 -24.81
N ASN A 413 -36.25 3.83 -24.06
CA ASN A 413 -36.73 2.68 -23.28
C ASN A 413 -37.78 3.05 -22.23
N LYS A 414 -37.74 4.28 -21.68
CA LYS A 414 -38.73 4.76 -20.72
C LYS A 414 -39.97 5.31 -21.40
N ALA A 415 -39.80 6.10 -22.46
CA ALA A 415 -40.90 6.67 -23.23
C ALA A 415 -41.76 5.59 -23.88
N VAL A 416 -41.15 4.57 -24.49
CA VAL A 416 -41.87 3.44 -25.11
C VAL A 416 -42.69 2.64 -24.09
N LEU A 417 -42.23 2.52 -22.84
CA LEU A 417 -43.01 1.87 -21.78
C LEU A 417 -44.25 2.67 -21.38
N CYS A 418 -44.25 3.98 -21.64
CA CYS A 418 -45.38 4.88 -21.42
C CYS A 418 -46.21 5.12 -22.70
N GLY A 419 -45.87 4.47 -23.83
CA GLY A 419 -46.54 4.69 -25.11
C GLY A 419 -46.23 6.04 -25.77
N LEU A 420 -45.15 6.72 -25.37
CA LEU A 420 -44.80 8.06 -25.83
C LEU A 420 -43.85 8.04 -27.04
N THR A 421 -44.08 8.95 -27.96
CA THR A 421 -43.19 9.29 -29.09
C THR A 421 -42.28 10.47 -28.74
N PRO A 422 -41.21 10.74 -29.52
CA PRO A 422 -40.32 11.87 -29.21
C PRO A 422 -40.99 13.25 -29.13
N PRO A 423 -42.02 13.58 -29.96
CA PRO A 423 -42.81 14.80 -29.80
C PRO A 423 -43.59 14.89 -28.47
N ASP A 424 -43.93 13.77 -27.85
CA ASP A 424 -44.71 13.74 -26.60
C ASP A 424 -43.86 13.99 -25.35
N LEU A 425 -42.53 14.12 -25.49
CA LEU A 425 -41.61 14.23 -24.35
C LEU A 425 -41.58 15.65 -23.81
N THR A 426 -42.18 15.83 -22.65
CA THR A 426 -42.22 17.11 -21.93
C THR A 426 -41.24 17.16 -20.75
N HIS A 427 -40.94 18.36 -20.24
CA HIS A 427 -40.19 18.59 -19.00
C HIS A 427 -40.78 17.79 -17.82
N ASN A 428 -42.10 17.83 -17.64
CA ASN A 428 -42.77 17.17 -16.51
C ASN A 428 -42.60 15.65 -16.55
N TRP A 429 -42.79 15.04 -17.72
CA TRP A 429 -42.55 13.61 -17.90
C TRP A 429 -41.11 13.22 -17.56
N ALA A 430 -40.14 14.02 -18.00
CA ALA A 430 -38.74 13.75 -17.75
C ALA A 430 -38.39 13.86 -16.24
N CYS A 431 -38.98 14.82 -15.54
CA CYS A 431 -38.87 14.96 -14.08
C CYS A 431 -39.45 13.75 -13.32
N GLU A 432 -40.67 13.35 -13.65
CA GLU A 432 -41.35 12.20 -13.03
C GLU A 432 -40.60 10.89 -13.30
N THR A 433 -40.19 10.68 -14.55
CA THR A 433 -39.40 9.52 -14.96
C THR A 433 -38.08 9.47 -14.21
N LEU A 434 -37.38 10.60 -14.11
CA LEU A 434 -36.12 10.70 -13.38
C LEU A 434 -36.33 10.43 -11.87
N ALA A 435 -37.45 10.85 -11.27
CA ALA A 435 -37.79 10.57 -9.88
C ALA A 435 -37.93 9.06 -9.62
N GLY A 436 -38.49 8.31 -10.58
CA GLY A 436 -38.65 6.85 -10.51
C GLY A 436 -37.36 6.03 -10.76
N ILE A 437 -36.24 6.64 -11.15
CA ILE A 437 -34.97 5.94 -11.36
C ILE A 437 -34.15 5.94 -10.06
N SER A 438 -33.96 4.75 -9.47
CA SER A 438 -33.20 4.55 -8.22
C SER A 438 -31.68 4.56 -8.43
N ALA A 439 -31.17 3.91 -9.49
CA ALA A 439 -29.74 3.76 -9.72
C ALA A 439 -29.08 5.06 -10.21
N ALA A 440 -28.05 5.54 -9.50
CA ALA A 440 -27.38 6.80 -9.79
C ALA A 440 -26.75 6.88 -11.20
N THR A 441 -26.17 5.79 -11.68
CA THR A 441 -25.60 5.69 -13.04
C THR A 441 -26.68 5.77 -14.12
N SER A 442 -27.84 5.17 -13.88
CA SER A 442 -28.99 5.26 -14.79
C SER A 442 -29.61 6.65 -14.79
N ARG A 443 -29.69 7.33 -13.64
CA ARG A 443 -30.13 8.73 -13.54
C ARG A 443 -29.25 9.66 -14.36
N ASP A 444 -27.93 9.51 -14.21
CA ASP A 444 -26.95 10.30 -14.95
C ASP A 444 -27.04 10.06 -16.46
N ARG A 445 -27.15 8.79 -16.88
CA ARG A 445 -27.38 8.45 -18.29
C ARG A 445 -28.68 9.03 -18.83
N PHE A 446 -29.77 9.00 -18.05
CA PHE A 446 -31.04 9.60 -18.45
C PHE A 446 -30.93 11.12 -18.64
N ARG A 447 -30.26 11.83 -17.72
CA ARG A 447 -30.01 13.29 -17.85
C ARG A 447 -29.20 13.64 -19.08
N ARG A 448 -28.10 12.93 -19.35
CA ARG A 448 -27.32 13.12 -20.58
C ARG A 448 -28.14 12.84 -21.83
N GLY A 449 -29.09 11.91 -21.75
CA GLY A 449 -30.06 11.68 -22.81
C GLY A 449 -30.93 12.91 -23.05
N VAL A 450 -31.39 13.59 -21.99
CA VAL A 450 -32.25 14.77 -22.11
C VAL A 450 -31.48 15.95 -22.68
N GLU A 451 -30.26 16.19 -22.17
CA GLU A 451 -29.34 17.17 -22.75
C GLU A 451 -29.06 16.90 -24.23
N CYS A 452 -28.96 15.62 -24.61
CA CYS A 452 -28.80 15.21 -26.00
C CYS A 452 -30.04 15.52 -26.84
N LEU A 453 -31.24 15.28 -26.30
CA LEU A 453 -32.50 15.60 -26.96
C LEU A 453 -32.65 17.11 -27.21
N ASP A 454 -32.36 17.93 -26.20
CA ASP A 454 -32.38 19.39 -26.31
C ASP A 454 -31.32 19.90 -27.30
N ALA A 455 -30.13 19.28 -27.34
CA ALA A 455 -29.11 19.61 -28.34
C ALA A 455 -29.54 19.29 -29.78
N ILE A 456 -30.28 18.19 -29.99
CA ILE A 456 -30.88 17.88 -31.30
C ILE A 456 -31.91 18.97 -31.64
N ARG A 457 -32.80 19.31 -30.70
CA ARG A 457 -33.82 20.34 -30.89
C ARG A 457 -33.21 21.69 -31.32
N ALA A 458 -32.16 22.12 -30.63
CA ALA A 458 -31.45 23.37 -30.95
C ALA A 458 -30.81 23.35 -32.35
N SER A 459 -30.40 22.18 -32.84
CA SER A 459 -29.76 22.02 -34.15
C SER A 459 -30.77 21.86 -35.29
N THR A 460 -32.01 21.47 -34.98
CA THR A 460 -33.09 21.29 -35.95
C THR A 460 -34.37 21.97 -35.48
N PRO A 461 -34.37 23.31 -35.36
CA PRO A 461 -35.57 24.06 -35.02
C PRO A 461 -36.67 23.80 -36.08
N ASN A 462 -37.92 23.60 -35.63
CA ASN A 462 -39.09 23.23 -36.45
C ASN A 462 -39.11 21.81 -37.02
N SER A 463 -38.37 20.86 -36.42
CA SER A 463 -38.56 19.45 -36.76
C SER A 463 -39.87 18.94 -36.16
N ASP A 464 -40.77 18.36 -36.96
CA ASP A 464 -41.98 17.67 -36.49
C ASP A 464 -41.68 16.47 -35.56
N PHE A 465 -40.39 16.13 -35.39
CA PHE A 465 -39.90 14.99 -34.62
C PHE A 465 -39.72 15.28 -33.12
N LEU A 466 -39.76 16.54 -32.67
CA LEU A 466 -39.51 16.88 -31.27
C LEU A 466 -40.55 17.89 -30.76
N HIS A 467 -40.86 17.81 -29.47
CA HIS A 467 -41.72 18.79 -28.79
C HIS A 467 -41.15 20.21 -28.99
N GLU A 468 -42.00 21.22 -29.18
CA GLU A 468 -41.55 22.59 -29.48
C GLU A 468 -40.69 23.20 -28.36
N ALA A 469 -41.09 23.01 -27.10
CA ALA A 469 -40.34 23.47 -25.94
C ALA A 469 -39.19 22.54 -25.54
N ASP A 470 -38.09 23.13 -25.05
CA ASP A 470 -37.00 22.40 -24.42
C ASP A 470 -37.45 21.63 -23.18
N ILE A 471 -36.89 20.43 -22.98
CA ILE A 471 -37.09 19.68 -21.74
C ILE A 471 -36.31 20.35 -20.62
N GLY A 472 -35.12 20.87 -20.91
CA GLY A 472 -34.34 21.69 -20.01
C GLY A 472 -33.63 20.91 -18.90
N PRO A 473 -32.94 21.63 -17.98
CA PRO A 473 -32.15 21.02 -16.93
C PRO A 473 -33.02 20.29 -15.91
N LEU A 474 -32.91 18.96 -15.87
CA LEU A 474 -33.65 18.14 -14.91
C LEU A 474 -33.17 18.34 -13.46
N PRO A 475 -34.06 18.15 -12.45
CA PRO A 475 -33.71 18.25 -11.05
C PRO A 475 -32.55 17.32 -10.68
N ASP A 476 -31.42 17.92 -10.33
CA ASP A 476 -30.29 17.18 -9.81
C ASP A 476 -30.45 16.96 -8.32
N LYS A 477 -30.98 15.82 -7.86
CA LYS A 477 -31.02 15.49 -6.41
C LYS A 477 -29.67 15.64 -5.69
N ARG A 478 -28.52 15.67 -6.39
CA ARG A 478 -27.20 15.99 -5.80
C ARG A 478 -26.99 17.49 -5.54
N ARG A 479 -27.68 18.36 -6.29
CA ARG A 479 -27.63 19.83 -6.21
C ARG A 479 -28.89 20.43 -5.58
N SER A 480 -30.06 19.85 -5.79
CA SER A 480 -31.39 20.41 -5.45
C SER A 480 -31.75 20.35 -3.97
N GLY A 481 -30.82 20.00 -3.10
CA GLY A 481 -30.99 20.07 -1.64
C GLY A 481 -29.72 20.48 -0.89
N ASN A 482 -28.59 20.62 -1.60
CA ASN A 482 -27.37 21.08 -0.97
C ASN A 482 -27.36 22.60 -0.98
N VAL A 483 -27.83 23.18 0.12
CA VAL A 483 -27.61 24.59 0.40
C VAL A 483 -26.09 24.80 0.40
N PRO A 484 -25.57 25.77 -0.39
CA PRO A 484 -24.15 26.05 -0.41
C PRO A 484 -23.69 26.46 0.99
N LEU A 485 -22.45 26.12 1.32
CA LEU A 485 -21.82 26.58 2.55
C LEU A 485 -21.69 28.11 2.50
N PRO A 486 -21.89 28.84 3.63
CA PRO A 486 -21.66 30.28 3.67
C PRO A 486 -20.28 30.67 3.11
N GLU A 487 -20.23 31.73 2.30
CA GLU A 487 -19.02 32.13 1.57
C GLU A 487 -17.82 32.43 2.48
N HIS A 488 -18.07 33.08 3.63
CA HIS A 488 -17.03 33.35 4.63
C HIS A 488 -16.36 32.05 5.09
N LEU A 489 -17.14 31.01 5.40
CA LEU A 489 -16.64 29.73 5.88
C LEU A 489 -15.87 28.98 4.78
N VAL A 490 -16.30 29.09 3.52
CA VAL A 490 -15.51 28.57 2.38
C VAL A 490 -14.15 29.27 2.29
N GLY A 491 -14.13 30.59 2.50
CA GLY A 491 -12.90 31.38 2.57
C GLY A 491 -11.98 30.93 3.71
N GLU A 492 -12.51 30.79 4.91
CA GLU A 492 -11.76 30.36 6.10
C GLU A 492 -11.21 28.94 5.96
N ILE A 493 -12.00 27.98 5.44
CA ILE A 493 -11.52 26.61 5.20
C ILE A 493 -10.39 26.60 4.17
N LYS A 494 -10.49 27.41 3.11
CA LYS A 494 -9.42 27.54 2.12
C LYS A 494 -8.18 28.21 2.72
N GLY A 495 -8.36 29.24 3.55
CA GLY A 495 -7.29 29.91 4.27
C GLY A 495 -6.54 28.96 5.21
N HIS A 496 -7.27 28.21 6.03
CA HIS A 496 -6.71 27.15 6.89
C HIS A 496 -5.98 26.09 6.07
N ALA A 497 -6.59 25.60 4.99
CA ALA A 497 -5.97 24.60 4.13
C ALA A 497 -4.67 25.11 3.49
N ALA A 498 -4.63 26.37 3.05
CA ALA A 498 -3.43 27.02 2.53
C ALA A 498 -2.36 27.17 3.62
N PHE A 499 -2.72 27.67 4.80
CA PHE A 499 -1.82 27.78 5.95
C PHE A 499 -1.22 26.42 6.36
N ARG A 500 -1.97 25.33 6.21
CA ARG A 500 -1.52 23.96 6.47
C ARG A 500 -0.73 23.31 5.32
N GLY A 501 -0.70 23.93 4.13
CA GLY A 501 -0.07 23.38 2.93
C GLY A 501 -0.84 22.20 2.31
N LEU A 502 -2.15 22.10 2.54
CA LEU A 502 -2.98 21.03 2.00
C LEU A 502 -3.10 21.11 0.48
N SER A 503 -3.07 19.94 -0.19
CA SER A 503 -3.31 19.86 -1.64
C SER A 503 -4.75 20.25 -2.02
N HIS A 504 -4.96 20.68 -3.28
CA HIS A 504 -6.29 21.01 -3.81
C HIS A 504 -7.34 19.90 -3.57
N ASN A 505 -6.94 18.63 -3.74
CA ASN A 505 -7.83 17.48 -3.51
C ASN A 505 -8.20 17.31 -2.03
N ALA A 506 -7.25 17.57 -1.11
CA ALA A 506 -7.52 17.54 0.33
C ALA A 506 -8.48 18.67 0.73
N THR A 507 -8.24 19.90 0.25
CA THR A 507 -9.13 21.06 0.46
C THR A 507 -10.54 20.78 -0.07
N ARG A 508 -10.66 20.22 -1.28
CA ARG A 508 -11.96 19.83 -1.86
C ARG A 508 -12.64 18.74 -1.04
N SER A 509 -11.88 17.79 -0.50
CA SER A 509 -12.42 16.74 0.38
C SER A 509 -12.97 17.32 1.69
N ILE A 510 -12.29 18.29 2.30
CA ILE A 510 -12.77 18.98 3.51
C ILE A 510 -14.03 19.78 3.19
N LEU A 511 -14.03 20.62 2.15
CA LEU A 511 -15.21 21.37 1.74
C LEU A 511 -16.41 20.46 1.48
N THR A 512 -16.19 19.34 0.78
CA THR A 512 -17.26 18.35 0.52
C THR A 512 -17.79 17.74 1.82
N ALA A 513 -16.92 17.42 2.77
CA ALA A 513 -17.31 16.89 4.07
C ALA A 513 -18.15 17.91 4.86
N ILE A 514 -17.67 19.16 4.97
CA ILE A 514 -18.36 20.23 5.72
C ILE A 514 -19.68 20.61 5.05
N THR A 515 -19.74 20.74 3.72
CA THR A 515 -21.00 20.95 2.99
C THR A 515 -21.97 19.80 3.21
N THR A 516 -21.49 18.55 3.27
CA THR A 516 -22.38 17.41 3.56
C THR A 516 -22.96 17.53 4.97
N ILE A 517 -22.14 17.84 5.98
CA ILE A 517 -22.60 18.01 7.36
C ILE A 517 -23.58 19.19 7.47
N PHE A 518 -23.27 20.33 6.86
CA PHE A 518 -24.14 21.51 6.82
C PHE A 518 -25.54 21.20 6.25
N ASN A 519 -25.61 20.28 5.28
CA ASN A 519 -26.88 19.90 4.67
C ASN A 519 -27.66 18.84 5.45
N HIS A 520 -27.02 18.12 6.37
CA HIS A 520 -27.69 17.13 7.22
C HIS A 520 -27.98 17.66 8.64
N THR A 521 -27.38 18.77 9.05
CA THR A 521 -27.65 19.39 10.36
C THR A 521 -28.83 20.35 10.33
N ARG A 522 -29.63 20.35 11.41
CA ARG A 522 -30.69 21.35 11.65
C ARG A 522 -30.13 22.69 12.14
N LYS A 523 -28.94 22.69 12.74
CA LYS A 523 -28.29 23.88 13.34
C LYS A 523 -27.48 24.68 12.30
N LYS A 524 -28.13 25.14 11.23
CA LYS A 524 -27.46 25.92 10.18
C LYS A 524 -26.90 27.24 10.69
N GLU A 525 -27.53 27.82 11.71
CA GLU A 525 -27.10 29.07 12.37
C GLU A 525 -25.69 28.96 12.99
N THR A 526 -25.28 27.79 13.46
CA THR A 526 -23.93 27.56 14.00
C THR A 526 -22.83 27.76 12.94
N PHE A 527 -23.16 27.63 11.65
CA PHE A 527 -22.22 27.86 10.55
C PHE A 527 -22.09 29.33 10.15
N LYS A 528 -22.71 30.25 10.90
CA LYS A 528 -22.47 31.70 10.80
C LYS A 528 -21.32 32.16 11.71
N SER A 529 -20.89 31.32 12.65
CA SER A 529 -19.75 31.59 13.52
C SER A 529 -18.42 31.40 12.77
N PRO A 530 -17.32 32.03 13.23
CA PRO A 530 -15.98 31.76 12.75
C PRO A 530 -15.64 30.27 12.78
N LEU A 531 -14.84 29.79 11.83
CA LEU A 531 -14.49 28.37 11.64
C LEU A 531 -13.94 27.72 12.92
N ALA A 532 -13.15 28.47 13.69
CA ALA A 532 -12.52 27.99 14.93
C ALA A 532 -13.53 27.74 16.08
N GLU A 533 -14.71 28.35 16.02
CA GLU A 533 -15.76 28.27 17.04
C GLU A 533 -16.82 27.19 16.73
N ILE A 534 -16.81 26.60 15.53
CA ILE A 534 -17.81 25.62 15.11
C ILE A 534 -17.50 24.25 15.75
N PRO A 535 -18.40 23.70 16.60
CA PRO A 535 -18.17 22.42 17.27
C PRO A 535 -18.52 21.24 16.35
N PHE A 536 -17.70 20.99 15.32
CA PHE A 536 -18.00 19.98 14.29
C PHE A 536 -18.27 18.59 14.88
N GLY A 537 -17.56 18.18 15.93
CA GLY A 537 -17.75 16.90 16.62
C GLY A 537 -19.15 16.77 17.20
N GLY A 538 -19.60 17.80 17.93
CA GLY A 538 -20.96 17.85 18.47
C GLY A 538 -22.04 17.86 17.38
N ILE A 539 -21.79 18.56 16.26
CA ILE A 539 -22.72 18.55 15.10
C ILE A 539 -22.76 17.17 14.44
N VAL A 540 -21.62 16.52 14.28
CA VAL A 540 -21.52 15.16 13.72
C VAL A 540 -22.29 14.16 14.58
N ASP A 541 -22.14 14.24 15.90
CA ASP A 541 -22.83 13.34 16.83
C ASP A 541 -24.34 13.55 16.81
N GLN A 542 -24.77 14.82 16.72
CA GLN A 542 -26.18 15.16 16.57
C GLN A 542 -26.77 14.64 15.23
N VAL A 543 -26.08 14.83 14.11
CA VAL A 543 -26.56 14.32 12.81
C VAL A 543 -26.69 12.80 12.83
N LEU A 544 -25.73 12.12 13.49
CA LEU A 544 -25.75 10.66 13.64
C LEU A 544 -26.94 10.17 14.48
N SER A 545 -27.37 10.93 15.49
CA SER A 545 -28.52 10.56 16.33
C SER A 545 -29.88 10.91 15.71
N GLU A 546 -29.94 11.94 14.86
CA GLU A 546 -31.20 12.45 14.29
C GLU A 546 -31.58 11.84 12.93
N THR A 547 -30.62 11.23 12.21
CA THR A 547 -30.81 10.82 10.81
C THR A 547 -30.53 9.34 10.57
N ASN A 548 -31.55 8.59 10.15
CA ASN A 548 -31.43 7.17 9.78
C ASN A 548 -30.85 6.94 8.37
N GLU A 549 -30.83 7.96 7.51
CA GLU A 549 -30.36 7.89 6.13
C GLU A 549 -29.07 8.70 5.94
N LEU A 550 -27.93 8.09 6.28
CA LEU A 550 -26.62 8.70 6.07
C LEU A 550 -25.92 8.15 4.82
N PRO A 551 -25.13 8.96 4.11
CA PRO A 551 -24.31 8.48 2.99
C PRO A 551 -23.36 7.37 3.44
N ARG A 552 -23.06 6.40 2.56
CA ARG A 552 -22.04 5.35 2.83
C ARG A 552 -20.65 5.93 3.15
N SER A 553 -20.38 7.16 2.71
CA SER A 553 -19.14 7.89 2.99
C SER A 553 -19.12 8.58 4.36
N TRP A 554 -20.17 8.49 5.17
CA TRP A 554 -20.29 9.18 6.45
C TRP A 554 -19.10 8.99 7.40
N PRO A 555 -18.53 7.77 7.60
CA PRO A 555 -17.37 7.60 8.49
C PRO A 555 -16.14 8.42 8.07
N ARG A 556 -15.96 8.63 6.76
CA ARG A 556 -14.87 9.45 6.22
C ARG A 556 -15.16 10.94 6.38
N ILE A 557 -16.42 11.33 6.21
CA ILE A 557 -16.89 12.71 6.37
C ILE A 557 -16.77 13.16 7.83
N SER A 558 -17.24 12.34 8.77
CA SER A 558 -17.16 12.62 10.21
C SER A 558 -15.72 12.74 10.70
N ALA A 559 -14.84 11.82 10.28
CA ALA A 559 -13.42 11.88 10.62
C ALA A 559 -12.74 13.15 10.11
N ALA A 560 -13.04 13.57 8.87
CA ALA A 560 -12.48 14.79 8.30
C ALA A 560 -12.94 16.06 9.05
N ALA A 561 -14.21 16.12 9.47
CA ALA A 561 -14.75 17.27 10.18
C ALA A 561 -14.22 17.38 11.62
N ARG A 562 -14.12 16.27 12.33
CA ARG A 562 -13.50 16.24 13.67
C ARG A 562 -12.01 16.60 13.61
N GLN A 563 -11.31 16.11 12.59
CA GLN A 563 -9.92 16.50 12.39
C GLN A 563 -9.79 18.00 12.10
N LEU A 564 -10.70 18.58 11.30
CA LEU A 564 -10.71 20.01 11.05
C LEU A 564 -10.91 20.80 12.36
N GLU A 565 -11.89 20.43 13.18
CA GLU A 565 -12.13 21.04 14.50
C GLU A 565 -10.87 21.07 15.37
N VAL A 566 -10.23 19.93 15.57
CA VAL A 566 -8.98 19.84 16.35
C VAL A 566 -7.90 20.75 15.79
N GLU A 567 -7.81 20.87 14.47
CA GLU A 567 -6.80 21.70 13.81
C GLU A 567 -7.08 23.19 13.87
N VAL A 568 -8.34 23.62 13.80
CA VAL A 568 -8.72 25.05 13.83
C VAL A 568 -8.84 25.58 15.25
N SER A 569 -9.15 24.73 16.23
CA SER A 569 -9.14 25.08 17.65
C SER A 569 -7.72 25.11 18.25
N PHE A 570 -6.71 24.70 17.49
CA PHE A 570 -5.32 24.81 17.90
C PHE A 570 -4.87 26.27 17.85
N HIS A 571 -4.63 26.86 19.03
CA HIS A 571 -4.18 28.24 19.17
C HIS A 571 -2.69 28.31 18.84
N TRP A 572 -2.34 28.98 17.75
CA TRP A 572 -0.95 29.13 17.33
C TRP A 572 -0.31 30.33 18.01
N ALA A 573 0.78 30.11 18.75
CA ALA A 573 1.70 31.20 19.09
C ALA A 573 2.35 31.78 17.81
N ASP A 574 2.62 33.08 17.79
CA ASP A 574 3.02 33.82 16.59
C ASP A 574 4.25 33.25 15.89
N ASP A 575 5.30 32.93 16.65
CA ASP A 575 6.54 32.33 16.10
C ASP A 575 6.28 30.98 15.42
N TRP A 576 5.36 30.18 15.96
CA TRP A 576 4.98 28.89 15.37
C TRP A 576 4.14 29.05 14.11
N ALA A 577 3.23 30.04 14.11
CA ALA A 577 2.42 30.36 12.94
C ALA A 577 3.31 30.88 11.79
N GLU A 578 4.31 31.70 12.11
CA GLU A 578 5.26 32.22 11.14
C GLU A 578 6.12 31.11 10.53
N LEU A 579 6.72 30.26 11.38
CA LEU A 579 7.48 29.11 10.89
C LEU A 579 6.64 28.18 10.01
N GLN A 580 5.37 27.98 10.36
CA GLN A 580 4.45 27.19 9.55
C GLN A 580 4.21 27.81 8.16
N ARG A 581 3.99 29.13 8.08
CA ARG A 581 3.84 29.85 6.80
C ARG A 581 5.08 29.71 5.94
N GLN A 582 6.26 29.92 6.51
CA GLN A 582 7.54 29.79 5.81
C GLN A 582 7.77 28.36 5.31
N THR A 583 7.49 27.36 6.16
CA THR A 583 7.62 25.94 5.79
C THR A 583 6.72 25.56 4.61
N VAL A 584 5.49 26.09 4.58
CA VAL A 584 4.57 25.85 3.46
C VAL A 584 4.99 26.62 2.21
N ALA A 585 5.46 27.87 2.35
CA ALA A 585 5.98 28.66 1.24
C ALA A 585 7.21 27.99 0.59
N ALA A 586 8.04 27.32 1.38
CA ALA A 586 9.16 26.50 0.90
C ALA A 586 8.71 25.18 0.20
N GLY A 587 7.41 24.92 0.10
CA GLY A 587 6.86 23.76 -0.61
C GLY A 587 7.01 22.43 0.13
N VAL A 588 7.30 22.44 1.44
CA VAL A 588 7.44 21.21 2.23
C VAL A 588 6.10 20.47 2.28
N PRO A 589 6.02 19.22 1.77
CA PRO A 589 4.76 18.47 1.77
C PRO A 589 4.21 18.26 3.19
N VAL A 590 2.89 18.28 3.36
CA VAL A 590 2.20 18.11 4.67
C VAL A 590 2.69 16.89 5.46
N LYS A 591 2.98 15.78 4.78
CA LYS A 591 3.48 14.54 5.40
C LYS A 591 4.90 14.67 5.96
N GLU A 592 5.67 15.60 5.41
CA GLU A 592 7.04 15.87 5.78
C GLU A 592 7.17 17.04 6.74
N ASN A 593 6.21 17.98 6.71
CA ASN A 593 6.14 19.15 7.58
C ASN A 593 6.00 18.73 9.06
N PRO A 594 7.02 18.97 9.89
CA PRO A 594 6.99 18.61 11.31
C PRO A 594 6.29 19.67 12.18
N VAL A 595 6.11 20.89 11.68
CA VAL A 595 5.80 22.08 12.47
C VAL A 595 4.49 21.92 13.26
N PRO A 596 3.34 21.52 12.67
CA PRO A 596 2.10 21.42 13.43
C PRO A 596 2.17 20.43 14.58
N ALA A 597 2.85 19.31 14.37
CA ALA A 597 2.96 18.25 15.38
C ALA A 597 3.93 18.62 16.51
N VAL A 598 5.00 19.34 16.21
CA VAL A 598 5.94 19.81 17.24
C VAL A 598 5.35 21.00 18.00
N ALA A 599 4.73 21.94 17.29
CA ALA A 599 4.02 23.08 17.87
C ALA A 599 2.98 22.63 18.91
N ALA A 600 2.18 21.61 18.57
CA ALA A 600 1.14 21.07 19.47
C ALA A 600 1.65 20.58 20.82
N VAL A 601 2.94 20.20 20.89
CA VAL A 601 3.59 19.79 22.13
C VAL A 601 4.37 20.95 22.74
N ALA A 602 5.23 21.60 21.97
CA ALA A 602 6.14 22.63 22.49
C ALA A 602 5.40 23.82 23.12
N GLN A 603 4.25 24.20 22.57
CA GLN A 603 3.44 25.30 23.10
C GLN A 603 2.84 24.97 24.47
N THR A 604 2.58 23.70 24.81
CA THR A 604 2.13 23.33 26.16
C THR A 604 3.20 23.57 27.22
N PHE A 605 4.45 23.77 26.81
CA PHE A 605 5.58 24.15 27.65
C PHE A 605 5.99 25.62 27.48
N GLY A 606 5.22 26.40 26.72
CA GLY A 606 5.54 27.81 26.44
C GLY A 606 6.80 28.01 25.60
N LEU A 607 7.23 26.99 24.84
CA LEU A 607 8.47 27.07 24.05
C LEU A 607 8.20 27.60 22.64
N SER A 608 9.02 28.56 22.21
CA SER A 608 9.10 29.00 20.82
C SER A 608 9.91 27.99 19.98
N PRO A 609 9.80 28.02 18.63
CA PRO A 609 10.55 27.11 17.78
C PRO A 609 12.07 27.13 18.02
N ARG A 610 12.63 28.32 18.27
CA ARG A 610 14.07 28.54 18.49
C ARG A 610 14.55 28.04 19.86
N GLN A 611 13.63 27.86 20.82
CA GLN A 611 13.93 27.35 22.16
C GLN A 611 13.95 25.82 22.22
N ILE A 612 13.60 25.11 21.14
CA ILE A 612 13.60 23.64 21.13
C ILE A 612 15.04 23.10 21.09
N THR A 613 15.53 22.70 22.27
CA THR A 613 16.84 22.07 22.41
C THR A 613 16.80 20.56 22.17
N ASN A 614 17.97 19.96 21.93
CA ASN A 614 18.14 18.50 21.89
C ASN A 614 17.72 17.83 23.17
N GLU A 615 18.14 18.41 24.28
CA GLU A 615 17.90 17.88 25.59
C GLU A 615 16.40 17.83 25.90
N TRP A 616 15.68 18.94 25.70
CA TRP A 616 14.23 18.98 25.90
C TRP A 616 13.51 17.98 24.98
N ALA A 617 13.86 17.95 23.69
CA ALA A 617 13.25 17.04 22.73
C ALA A 617 13.45 15.57 23.13
N HIS A 618 14.64 15.21 23.62
CA HIS A 618 14.94 13.87 24.11
C HIS A 618 14.21 13.55 25.42
N GLN A 619 14.15 14.49 26.37
CA GLN A 619 13.42 14.34 27.63
C GLN A 619 11.93 14.07 27.34
N TYR A 620 11.28 14.88 26.50
CA TYR A 620 9.90 14.63 26.11
C TYR A 620 9.73 13.28 25.42
N ALA A 621 10.67 12.89 24.55
CA ALA A 621 10.64 11.59 23.86
C ALA A 621 10.66 10.39 24.82
N GLN A 622 11.22 10.53 26.02
CA GLN A 622 11.20 9.47 27.04
C GLN A 622 9.80 9.22 27.61
N THR A 623 8.92 10.23 27.61
CA THR A 623 7.53 10.10 28.07
C THR A 623 6.63 9.39 27.05
N LEU A 624 7.07 9.32 25.79
CA LEU A 624 6.33 8.69 24.71
C LEU A 624 6.54 7.17 24.62
N ARG A 625 5.55 6.47 24.08
CA ARG A 625 5.68 5.06 23.67
C ARG A 625 6.83 4.89 22.65
N PRO A 626 7.49 3.71 22.59
CA PRO A 626 8.68 3.51 21.76
C PRO A 626 8.50 3.82 20.26
N ASP A 627 7.33 3.54 19.70
CA ASP A 627 6.97 3.84 18.30
C ASP A 627 6.80 5.34 18.05
N LEU A 628 6.19 6.04 18.99
CA LEU A 628 6.01 7.50 18.95
C LEU A 628 7.32 8.25 19.19
N ARG A 629 8.22 7.71 20.02
CA ARG A 629 9.55 8.26 20.29
C ARG A 629 10.36 8.45 19.01
N LEU A 630 10.44 7.41 18.17
CA LEU A 630 11.16 7.48 16.89
C LEU A 630 10.52 8.48 15.92
N THR A 631 9.19 8.55 15.92
CA THR A 631 8.44 9.49 15.08
C THR A 631 8.67 10.94 15.52
N TRP A 632 8.66 11.18 16.84
CA TRP A 632 8.94 12.46 17.45
C TRP A 632 10.36 12.95 17.15
N LEU A 633 11.38 12.13 17.42
CA LEU A 633 12.78 12.51 17.15
C LEU A 633 13.01 12.83 15.66
N LYS A 634 12.42 12.06 14.74
CA LYS A 634 12.46 12.37 13.30
C LYS A 634 11.81 13.71 12.95
N ARG A 635 10.74 14.10 13.66
CA ARG A 635 10.10 15.42 13.47
C ARG A 635 11.00 16.54 13.99
N ILE A 636 11.67 16.34 15.12
CA ILE A 636 12.64 17.29 15.67
C ILE A 636 13.83 17.48 14.73
N ASP A 637 14.40 16.40 14.19
CA ASP A 637 15.49 16.49 13.21
C ASP A 637 15.08 17.23 11.93
N ARG A 638 13.83 17.05 11.49
CA ARG A 638 13.28 17.81 10.35
C ARG A 638 13.08 19.27 10.69
N LEU A 639 12.52 19.57 11.86
CA LEU A 639 12.30 20.93 12.31
C LEU A 639 13.61 21.72 12.35
N ARG A 640 14.68 21.09 12.85
CA ARG A 640 16.01 21.73 12.85
C ARG A 640 16.55 22.01 11.48
N ARG A 641 16.35 21.11 10.52
CA ARG A 641 16.79 21.36 9.14
C ARG A 641 16.07 22.56 8.55
N ILE A 642 14.78 22.73 8.85
CA ILE A 642 14.01 23.91 8.45
C ILE A 642 14.57 25.18 9.12
N LEU A 643 14.78 25.16 10.44
CA LEU A 643 15.33 26.30 11.17
C LEU A 643 16.76 26.68 10.72
N LEU A 644 17.61 25.69 10.40
CA LEU A 644 18.95 25.92 9.86
C LEU A 644 18.91 26.53 8.47
N GLN A 645 17.95 26.12 7.63
CA GLN A 645 17.77 26.69 6.30
C GLN A 645 17.31 28.15 6.39
N GLU A 646 16.36 28.47 7.29
CA GLU A 646 15.94 29.85 7.58
C GLU A 646 17.13 30.74 7.99
N HIS A 647 18.00 30.23 8.89
CA HIS A 647 19.21 30.95 9.29
C HIS A 647 20.19 31.18 8.14
N LEU A 648 20.32 30.22 7.21
CA LEU A 648 21.19 30.38 6.04
C LEU A 648 20.62 31.38 5.02
N GLU A 649 19.31 31.36 4.81
CA GLU A 649 18.63 32.32 3.92
C GLU A 649 18.68 33.75 4.48
N LEU A 650 18.54 33.92 5.80
CA LEU A 650 18.73 35.23 6.45
C LEU A 650 20.19 35.71 6.37
N ALA A 651 21.16 34.82 6.62
CA ALA A 651 22.59 35.17 6.55
C ALA A 651 23.08 35.49 5.13
N THR A 652 22.46 34.90 4.10
CA THR A 652 22.78 35.18 2.69
C THR A 652 22.00 36.37 2.13
N GLY A 653 20.79 36.62 2.65
CA GLY A 653 19.97 37.78 2.30
C GLY A 653 20.60 39.13 2.68
N GLU A 654 21.38 39.20 3.76
CA GLU A 654 22.12 40.42 4.15
C GLU A 654 23.31 40.75 3.23
N MET A 655 23.78 39.81 2.39
CA MET A 655 24.85 40.04 1.41
C MET A 655 24.35 40.41 0.00
N CYS A 656 23.03 40.43 -0.25
CA CYS A 656 22.45 40.66 -1.57
C CYS A 656 21.66 41.97 -1.71
N CYS A 657 22.05 43.02 -0.98
CA CYS A 657 21.68 44.40 -1.32
C CYS A 657 22.58 44.97 -2.44
N LEU A 658 22.58 44.32 -3.61
CA LEU A 658 22.99 44.95 -4.87
C LEU A 658 21.76 44.98 -5.80
N PRO A 659 21.53 46.07 -6.56
CA PRO A 659 20.29 46.23 -7.31
C PRO A 659 20.15 45.11 -8.33
N ALA A 660 19.02 44.40 -8.29
CA ALA A 660 18.67 43.39 -9.27
C ALA A 660 18.58 44.05 -10.66
N MET A 661 19.58 43.80 -11.50
CA MET A 661 19.45 44.05 -12.94
C MET A 661 18.37 43.10 -13.48
N ALA A 662 17.33 43.69 -14.04
CA ALA A 662 16.19 43.00 -14.62
C ALA A 662 16.64 42.03 -15.72
N PHE A 663 16.44 40.73 -15.49
CA PHE A 663 16.42 39.73 -16.56
C PHE A 663 14.99 39.62 -17.10
N PRO A 664 14.80 39.61 -18.43
CA PRO A 664 13.47 39.48 -19.02
C PRO A 664 12.93 38.06 -18.82
N ALA A 665 11.62 37.98 -18.59
CA ALA A 665 10.90 36.72 -18.38
C ALA A 665 11.09 35.75 -19.56
N PRO A 666 11.21 34.43 -19.31
CA PRO A 666 11.33 33.46 -20.38
C PRO A 666 9.97 33.30 -21.08
N HIS A 667 9.99 33.38 -22.41
CA HIS A 667 8.86 33.05 -23.27
C HIS A 667 8.39 31.59 -23.06
N PRO A 668 7.08 31.31 -23.23
CA PRO A 668 6.54 29.96 -23.10
C PRO A 668 7.00 29.10 -24.28
N PHE A 669 7.74 28.03 -23.99
CA PHE A 669 8.11 27.01 -24.97
C PHE A 669 6.87 26.23 -25.42
N GLU A 670 6.55 26.33 -26.71
CA GLU A 670 5.68 25.39 -27.42
C GLU A 670 6.32 24.00 -27.44
N VAL A 671 5.60 23.00 -26.92
CA VAL A 671 6.00 21.60 -26.98
C VAL A 671 5.66 21.05 -28.37
N SER A 672 6.63 21.09 -29.28
CA SER A 672 6.59 20.34 -30.53
C SER A 672 6.77 18.84 -30.23
N ARG A 673 5.71 18.07 -30.45
CA ARG A 673 5.77 16.60 -30.49
C ARG A 673 6.33 16.20 -31.86
N ASN A 674 7.60 15.80 -31.92
CA ASN A 674 8.12 14.74 -32.81
C ASN A 674 9.67 14.69 -32.74
N ALA A 675 10.22 13.71 -32.02
CA ALA A 675 11.52 13.10 -32.33
C ALA A 675 11.69 11.75 -31.59
N PRO A 676 12.38 10.75 -32.19
CA PRO A 676 12.33 9.35 -31.78
C PRO A 676 13.42 8.92 -30.79
N ASN A 677 13.15 7.80 -30.11
CA ASN A 677 14.01 7.11 -29.15
C ASN A 677 15.34 6.63 -29.78
N SER A 678 16.47 7.06 -29.21
CA SER A 678 17.75 6.35 -29.33
C SER A 678 18.44 6.32 -27.97
N ARG A 679 18.19 5.24 -27.23
CA ARG A 679 18.94 4.85 -26.01
C ARG A 679 19.87 3.70 -26.37
N HIS A 680 20.98 4.02 -27.01
CA HIS A 680 22.19 3.21 -26.98
C HIS A 680 23.38 4.17 -26.97
N GLU A 681 24.43 3.78 -26.25
CA GLU A 681 25.65 4.54 -25.96
C GLU A 681 25.59 5.45 -24.73
N LEU A 682 26.02 4.90 -23.60
CA LEU A 682 26.92 5.54 -22.62
C LEU A 682 27.38 4.45 -21.63
N ARG A 683 28.31 3.61 -22.11
CA ARG A 683 29.21 2.79 -21.30
C ARG A 683 30.60 2.95 -21.91
N LYS A 684 31.28 4.02 -21.50
CA LYS A 684 32.74 4.27 -21.47
C LYS A 684 32.94 5.78 -21.38
N ILE A 685 33.13 6.26 -20.15
CA ILE A 685 34.09 7.26 -19.68
C ILE A 685 34.14 7.08 -18.16
#